data_AF-A0A958KRB5-F1
#
_entry.id   AF-A0A958KRB5-F1
#
_cell.length_a   1.000
_cell.length_b   1.000
_cell.length_c   1.000
_cell.angle_alpha   90.00
_cell.angle_beta   90.00
_cell.angle_gamma   90.00
#
_symmetry.space_group_name_H-M   'P 1'
#
loop_
_entity.id
_entity.type
_entity.pdbx_description
1 polymer ?
#
loop_
_entity_poly.entity_id
_entity_poly.type
_entity_poly.pdbx_seq_one_letter_code
_entity_poly.pdbx_strand_id
1 'polypeptide(L)'
;MMMVLLVLLTTINGFTDVTTYDSACAVSNDKFEAPLRFNTDSSKFSKQCSFTEKFRAAHINIDTETEIEFANYLHNNNYYTLTIPKNIEVEAAFFQIEKFPVISGIIAAHTQLRFTFKKENKIKARSQTDESSTTKIEDLIISFEASYPKGNSYNFAIGAFDNYALVGRLTSGKQAQDESPGRNVEQYKLKLTKAELSELLFKAIHRSDYLQQKYFYNTLRPNCTTEVFDLLDSLPSTNGKYDPFLTVISNDPIAAPSVAALKERNILERRWSNLNDELTTGTTEMATTDEDQSEKLLADIDNRPYSLVLVSPSDIGQSDQEIKAIQKAKQLVYESMPAIMQSLGSAMITTTDKQDMLLSVLNQYMAELRKGLIELKPYLNGVDTNVSLYFVPWKTDLGVKTNFKTLGVNARLPFEIFEVDANAKKTLTEALYFVNDGTRLVQDLTYNDPTKAMFFMGSAITIHLNKNPSITIQALAGLNPQTLPQEVSNEQVNITSLVIPKVDKRAERPVFLLSLRQDLESPKPDTIVEFGAEGGISAQPSRYGEFQIFTSMVNCELQKKSAPLFVGTLAEAATGNRAVDILLKGKGVSFSIRSVQLELKTGSVSAMDILVATWPISCLSNGGVNQQFAENVNEVLKEKFSAENKDSGLIQLLMDKILQ
;
A
#
# COMPACT_ATOMS: atom_id res chain seq x y z
N MET A 1 -4.30 27.95 36.93
CA MET A 1 -4.21 27.99 35.45
C MET A 1 -3.16 26.96 34.98
N MET A 2 -3.39 25.68 35.29
CA MET A 2 -2.44 24.58 35.08
C MET A 2 -3.19 23.23 35.14
N MET A 3 -4.26 23.10 34.35
CA MET A 3 -5.14 21.92 34.38
C MET A 3 -5.93 21.74 33.07
N VAL A 4 -5.28 21.90 31.92
CA VAL A 4 -5.87 21.63 30.58
C VAL A 4 -4.94 20.82 29.65
N LEU A 5 -3.71 20.49 30.07
CA LEU A 5 -2.73 19.80 29.21
C LEU A 5 -2.69 18.26 29.35
N LEU A 6 -3.68 17.64 30.01
CA LEU A 6 -3.67 16.19 30.30
C LEU A 6 -4.73 15.37 29.54
N VAL A 7 -5.50 15.98 28.64
CA VAL A 7 -6.62 15.31 27.93
C VAL A 7 -6.31 14.99 26.45
N LEU A 8 -5.13 15.38 25.94
CA LEU A 8 -4.74 15.16 24.53
C LEU A 8 -3.77 13.98 24.30
N LEU A 9 -3.43 13.21 25.34
CA LEU A 9 -2.58 12.01 25.22
C LEU A 9 -3.32 10.68 25.40
N THR A 10 -4.63 10.70 25.67
CA THR A 10 -5.41 9.49 26.01
C THR A 10 -6.29 8.93 24.88
N THR A 11 -6.29 9.51 23.68
CA THR A 11 -7.06 8.99 22.54
C THR A 11 -6.22 8.20 21.52
N ILE A 12 -4.92 7.97 21.77
CA ILE A 12 -4.09 7.11 20.91
C ILE A 12 -4.30 5.61 21.22
N ASN A 13 -4.96 5.25 22.32
CA ASN A 13 -5.24 3.85 22.69
C ASN A 13 -6.64 3.40 22.29
N GLY A 14 -7.05 3.70 21.06
CA GLY A 14 -8.24 3.12 20.43
C GLY A 14 -7.98 1.69 19.94
N PHE A 15 -7.41 0.83 20.79
CA PHE A 15 -7.18 -0.55 20.41
C PHE A 15 -8.48 -1.33 20.52
N THR A 16 -9.09 -1.64 19.37
CA THR A 16 -10.19 -2.59 19.27
C THR A 16 -9.64 -4.01 19.22
N ASP A 17 -10.23 -4.92 20.01
CA ASP A 17 -9.91 -6.35 19.95
C ASP A 17 -10.18 -6.88 18.54
N VAL A 18 -9.15 -7.38 17.87
CA VAL A 18 -9.21 -7.75 16.44
C VAL A 18 -9.56 -9.21 16.20
N THR A 19 -9.37 -10.02 17.23
CA THR A 19 -9.80 -11.40 17.27
C THR A 19 -10.67 -11.64 18.49
N THR A 20 -11.54 -12.64 18.37
CA THR A 20 -12.33 -13.15 19.49
C THR A 20 -12.00 -14.61 19.71
N TYR A 21 -11.89 -15.02 20.98
CA TYR A 21 -11.78 -16.44 21.32
C TYR A 21 -12.96 -17.23 20.77
N ASP A 22 -12.65 -18.30 20.05
CA ASP A 22 -13.64 -19.19 19.45
C ASP A 22 -13.11 -20.62 19.46
N SER A 23 -13.69 -21.46 20.34
CA SER A 23 -13.30 -22.87 20.46
C SER A 23 -13.48 -23.68 19.17
N ALA A 24 -14.33 -23.24 18.23
CA ALA A 24 -14.45 -23.88 16.92
C ALA A 24 -13.22 -23.69 16.03
N CYS A 25 -12.33 -22.74 16.36
CA CYS A 25 -11.04 -22.54 15.70
C CYS A 25 -9.91 -23.35 16.33
N ALA A 26 -10.16 -24.14 17.38
CA ALA A 26 -9.13 -24.97 18.00
C ALA A 26 -8.70 -26.10 17.06
N VAL A 27 -7.38 -26.26 16.91
CA VAL A 27 -6.76 -27.31 16.07
C VAL A 27 -6.07 -28.39 16.91
N SER A 28 -5.95 -28.18 18.22
CA SER A 28 -5.35 -29.12 19.16
C SER A 28 -6.08 -29.10 20.51
N ASN A 29 -5.77 -30.08 21.37
CA ASN A 29 -6.25 -30.12 22.76
C ASN A 29 -5.29 -29.41 23.73
N ASP A 30 -4.31 -28.65 23.22
CA ASP A 30 -3.38 -27.90 24.04
C ASP A 30 -4.12 -26.76 24.74
N LYS A 31 -4.13 -26.77 26.08
CA LYS A 31 -4.81 -25.76 26.89
C LYS A 31 -4.25 -24.35 26.73
N PHE A 32 -3.03 -24.22 26.20
CA PHE A 32 -2.39 -22.94 25.92
C PHE A 32 -2.57 -22.48 24.47
N GLU A 33 -3.26 -23.28 23.64
CA GLU A 33 -3.77 -22.78 22.38
C GLU A 33 -4.83 -21.71 22.66
N ALA A 34 -4.67 -20.54 22.06
CA ALA A 34 -5.68 -19.49 22.02
C ALA A 34 -6.41 -19.59 20.68
N PRO A 35 -7.50 -20.38 20.55
CA PRO A 35 -8.22 -20.50 19.30
C PRO A 35 -8.98 -19.21 19.03
N LEU A 36 -8.63 -18.53 17.94
CA LEU A 36 -9.05 -17.16 17.67
C LEU A 36 -9.69 -17.04 16.28
N ARG A 37 -10.72 -16.20 16.18
CA ARG A 37 -11.38 -15.83 14.93
C ARG A 37 -11.23 -14.33 14.69
N PHE A 38 -10.88 -13.93 13.47
CA PHE A 38 -10.88 -12.53 13.07
C PHE A 38 -12.28 -11.93 13.17
N ASN A 39 -12.38 -10.73 13.74
CA ASN A 39 -13.65 -10.03 13.93
C ASN A 39 -14.17 -9.40 12.60
N THR A 40 -15.14 -8.49 12.67
CA THR A 40 -15.68 -7.80 11.48
C THR A 40 -14.84 -6.62 10.99
N ASP A 41 -13.84 -6.20 11.75
CA ASP A 41 -12.98 -5.07 11.39
C ASP A 41 -11.91 -5.48 10.37
N SER A 42 -11.51 -6.76 10.35
CA SER A 42 -10.67 -7.31 9.27
C SER A 42 -11.44 -7.39 7.96
N SER A 43 -11.17 -6.49 7.03
CA SER A 43 -11.88 -6.44 5.74
C SER A 43 -11.66 -7.70 4.88
N LYS A 44 -10.47 -8.31 4.99
CA LYS A 44 -10.10 -9.51 4.22
C LYS A 44 -10.40 -10.83 4.93
N PHE A 45 -10.10 -10.93 6.23
CA PHE A 45 -10.14 -12.21 6.94
C PHE A 45 -11.31 -12.32 7.92
N SER A 46 -12.29 -11.41 7.85
CA SER A 46 -13.45 -11.44 8.73
C SER A 46 -14.07 -12.83 8.86
N LYS A 47 -14.30 -13.23 10.11
CA LYS A 47 -14.88 -14.52 10.51
C LYS A 47 -14.04 -15.74 10.14
N GLN A 48 -12.79 -15.60 9.71
CA GLN A 48 -11.89 -16.74 9.47
C GLN A 48 -11.09 -17.05 10.74
N CYS A 49 -10.69 -18.32 10.91
CA CYS A 49 -9.85 -18.73 12.05
C CYS A 49 -8.40 -18.30 11.83
N SER A 50 -7.76 -17.76 12.87
CA SER A 50 -6.33 -17.48 12.91
C SER A 50 -5.52 -18.78 12.86
N PHE A 51 -4.33 -18.77 12.27
CA PHE A 51 -3.49 -19.97 12.12
C PHE A 51 -2.70 -20.29 13.41
N THR A 52 -3.43 -20.70 14.44
CA THR A 52 -2.93 -20.95 15.81
C THR A 52 -2.00 -22.17 15.93
N GLU A 53 -1.93 -23.04 14.91
CA GLU A 53 -0.88 -24.08 14.84
C GLU A 53 0.52 -23.45 14.76
N LYS A 54 0.65 -22.32 14.07
CA LYS A 54 1.93 -21.63 13.83
C LYS A 54 2.09 -20.39 14.71
N PHE A 55 1.04 -19.59 14.80
CA PHE A 55 1.08 -18.27 15.43
C PHE A 55 0.47 -18.34 16.83
N ARG A 56 1.32 -18.47 17.86
CA ARG A 56 0.93 -18.39 19.27
C ARG A 56 1.77 -17.34 20.00
N ALA A 57 1.11 -16.51 20.78
CA ALA A 57 1.78 -15.63 21.74
C ALA A 57 2.27 -16.43 22.95
N ALA A 58 3.28 -15.91 23.66
CA ALA A 58 3.59 -16.37 25.01
C ALA A 58 2.32 -16.34 25.87
N HIS A 59 2.21 -17.31 26.76
CA HIS A 59 1.21 -17.28 27.81
C HIS A 59 1.93 -17.40 29.16
N ILE A 60 1.96 -16.33 29.95
CA ILE A 60 2.69 -16.31 31.22
C ILE A 60 1.88 -17.04 32.28
N ASN A 61 2.40 -18.17 32.76
CA ASN A 61 1.79 -18.98 33.81
C ASN A 61 2.17 -18.48 35.20
N ILE A 62 3.44 -18.10 35.37
CA ILE A 62 4.05 -17.71 36.64
C ILE A 62 4.93 -16.50 36.35
N ASP A 63 4.76 -15.43 37.13
CA ASP A 63 5.67 -14.29 37.15
C ASP A 63 5.92 -13.89 38.61
N THR A 64 7.09 -14.27 39.11
CA THR A 64 7.52 -14.01 40.49
C THR A 64 8.77 -13.14 40.50
N GLU A 65 9.19 -12.71 41.69
CA GLU A 65 10.45 -11.99 41.86
C GLU A 65 11.68 -12.80 41.42
N THR A 66 11.59 -14.14 41.42
CA THR A 66 12.73 -15.03 41.17
C THR A 66 12.71 -15.69 39.80
N GLU A 67 11.55 -15.89 39.19
CA GLU A 67 11.42 -16.58 37.91
C GLU A 67 10.16 -16.18 37.13
N ILE A 68 10.20 -16.40 35.82
CA ILE A 68 9.05 -16.36 34.93
C ILE A 68 8.87 -17.74 34.28
N GLU A 69 7.64 -18.26 34.30
CA GLU A 69 7.25 -19.44 33.53
C GLU A 69 6.23 -19.02 32.45
N PHE A 70 6.48 -19.40 31.20
CA PHE A 70 5.54 -19.15 30.11
C PHE A 70 5.44 -20.33 29.14
N ALA A 71 4.26 -20.50 28.54
CA ALA A 71 3.97 -21.46 27.48
C ALA A 71 4.11 -20.83 26.08
N ASN A 72 3.99 -21.67 25.06
CA ASN A 72 4.00 -21.38 23.62
C ASN A 72 5.37 -21.00 23.03
N TYR A 73 6.47 -21.55 23.59
CA TYR A 73 7.76 -21.54 22.90
C TYR A 73 7.82 -22.64 21.84
N LEU A 74 8.02 -22.28 20.57
CA LEU A 74 8.05 -23.23 19.46
C LEU A 74 9.47 -23.71 19.14
N HIS A 75 9.68 -25.03 19.19
CA HIS A 75 10.95 -25.66 18.88
C HIS A 75 10.72 -27.04 18.24
N ASN A 76 11.39 -27.34 17.12
CA ASN A 76 11.24 -28.58 16.37
C ASN A 76 9.76 -28.95 16.12
N ASN A 77 8.95 -27.96 15.71
CA ASN A 77 7.50 -28.07 15.47
C ASN A 77 6.66 -28.52 16.68
N ASN A 78 7.17 -28.37 17.91
CA ASN A 78 6.45 -28.64 19.14
C ASN A 78 6.44 -27.41 20.06
N TYR A 79 5.38 -27.23 20.82
CA TYR A 79 5.27 -26.15 21.81
C TYR A 79 5.74 -26.60 23.19
N TYR A 80 6.47 -25.72 23.88
CA TYR A 80 7.07 -25.96 25.18
C TYR A 80 6.74 -24.84 26.17
N THR A 81 6.71 -25.21 27.45
CA THR A 81 6.76 -24.31 28.60
C THR A 81 8.20 -24.11 29.04
N LEU A 82 8.60 -22.85 29.27
CA LEU A 82 9.93 -22.44 29.70
C LEU A 82 9.86 -21.82 31.09
N THR A 83 10.84 -22.12 31.94
CA THR A 83 11.04 -21.45 33.23
C THR A 83 12.39 -20.73 33.21
N ILE A 84 12.38 -19.40 33.29
CA ILE A 84 13.56 -18.54 33.22
C ILE A 84 13.75 -17.83 34.58
N PRO A 85 14.89 -18.02 35.27
CA PRO A 85 15.21 -17.25 36.46
C PRO A 85 15.34 -15.74 36.13
N LYS A 86 14.79 -14.85 36.96
CA LYS A 86 14.90 -13.39 36.77
C LYS A 86 16.33 -12.87 36.89
N ASN A 87 17.20 -13.62 37.55
CA ASN A 87 18.64 -13.35 37.65
C ASN A 87 19.48 -13.99 36.53
N ILE A 88 18.85 -14.53 35.47
CA ILE A 88 19.57 -15.12 34.35
C ILE A 88 20.52 -14.09 33.71
N GLU A 89 21.75 -14.53 33.41
CA GLU A 89 22.69 -13.70 32.67
C GLU A 89 22.52 -13.97 31.17
N VAL A 90 21.87 -13.05 30.48
CA VAL A 90 21.82 -13.01 29.01
C VAL A 90 23.22 -12.67 28.48
N GLU A 91 23.76 -13.53 27.62
CA GLU A 91 25.11 -13.37 27.07
C GLU A 91 25.16 -12.27 26.02
N ALA A 92 24.22 -12.30 25.08
CA ALA A 92 24.06 -11.29 24.05
C ALA A 92 22.60 -11.19 23.60
N ALA A 93 22.24 -10.01 23.08
CA ALA A 93 21.04 -9.81 22.28
C ALA A 93 21.43 -9.33 20.88
N PHE A 94 20.71 -9.83 19.89
CA PHE A 94 20.88 -9.47 18.49
C PHE A 94 19.56 -8.92 17.96
N PHE A 95 19.62 -7.77 17.31
CA PHE A 95 18.58 -7.33 16.40
C PHE A 95 18.80 -8.06 15.08
N GLN A 96 17.83 -8.86 14.66
CA GLN A 96 17.92 -9.65 13.44
C GLN A 96 17.07 -9.02 12.34
N ILE A 97 17.58 -9.05 11.11
CA ILE A 97 16.88 -8.56 9.91
C ILE A 97 16.81 -9.71 8.91
N GLU A 98 15.61 -10.20 8.68
CA GLU A 98 15.30 -11.18 7.64
C GLU A 98 14.77 -10.42 6.41
N LYS A 99 15.65 -10.18 5.44
CA LYS A 99 15.28 -9.57 4.16
C LYS A 99 14.49 -10.57 3.33
N PHE A 100 13.38 -10.12 2.75
CA PHE A 100 12.63 -10.92 1.78
C PHE A 100 12.24 -10.06 0.58
N PRO A 101 12.44 -10.57 -0.65
CA PRO A 101 11.93 -9.88 -1.82
C PRO A 101 10.40 -9.88 -1.71
N VAL A 102 9.82 -8.69 -1.68
CA VAL A 102 8.37 -8.60 -1.90
C VAL A 102 8.15 -8.81 -3.40
N ILE A 103 8.99 -8.16 -4.22
CA ILE A 103 8.85 -7.91 -5.64
C ILE A 103 10.18 -7.44 -6.25
N SER A 104 10.29 -7.34 -7.59
CA SER A 104 11.51 -6.89 -8.26
C SER A 104 11.89 -5.47 -7.84
N GLY A 105 13.10 -5.27 -7.32
CA GLY A 105 13.61 -3.96 -6.90
C GLY A 105 13.18 -3.48 -5.51
N ILE A 106 12.32 -4.21 -4.79
CA ILE A 106 11.95 -3.90 -3.40
C ILE A 106 12.20 -5.08 -2.48
N ILE A 107 12.99 -4.81 -1.44
CA ILE A 107 13.33 -5.76 -0.40
C ILE A 107 12.72 -5.22 0.89
N ALA A 108 11.63 -5.84 1.35
CA ALA A 108 11.15 -5.60 2.70
C ALA A 108 11.99 -6.43 3.67
N ALA A 109 11.83 -6.16 4.96
CA ALA A 109 12.44 -6.98 5.99
C ALA A 109 11.49 -7.24 7.14
N HIS A 110 11.68 -8.40 7.74
CA HIS A 110 11.11 -8.77 9.03
C HIS A 110 12.20 -8.61 10.09
N THR A 111 11.84 -8.09 11.26
CA THR A 111 12.81 -7.84 12.33
C THR A 111 12.40 -8.54 13.62
N GLN A 112 13.39 -9.08 14.32
CA GLN A 112 13.18 -9.85 15.54
C GLN A 112 14.36 -9.69 16.50
N LEU A 113 14.16 -10.08 17.76
CA LEU A 113 15.21 -10.09 18.78
C LEU A 113 15.64 -11.53 19.04
N ARG A 114 16.94 -11.80 19.01
CA ARG A 114 17.51 -13.08 19.45
C ARG A 114 18.33 -12.87 20.71
N PHE A 115 18.08 -13.69 21.72
CA PHE A 115 18.83 -13.72 22.97
C PHE A 115 19.61 -15.02 23.03
N THR A 116 20.89 -14.95 23.37
CA THR A 116 21.73 -16.14 23.60
C THR A 116 22.07 -16.25 25.09
N PHE A 117 22.14 -17.49 25.56
CA PHE A 117 22.43 -17.80 26.95
C PHE A 117 23.74 -18.58 27.04
N LYS A 118 24.52 -18.33 28.11
CA LYS A 118 25.73 -19.11 28.37
C LYS A 118 25.40 -20.60 28.51
N LYS A 119 26.34 -21.47 28.15
CA LYS A 119 26.17 -22.94 28.13
C LYS A 119 25.78 -23.52 29.50
N GLU A 120 26.22 -22.90 30.58
CA GLU A 120 25.88 -23.21 31.97
C GLU A 120 24.48 -22.73 32.40
N ASN A 121 23.91 -21.75 31.69
CA ASN A 121 22.62 -21.11 31.97
C ASN A 121 21.49 -21.58 31.04
N LYS A 122 21.63 -22.76 30.41
CA LYS A 122 20.61 -23.30 29.49
C LYS A 122 19.26 -23.43 30.20
N ILE A 123 18.24 -22.84 29.59
CA ILE A 123 16.87 -22.85 30.08
C ILE A 123 16.27 -24.24 29.84
N LYS A 124 15.61 -24.80 30.87
CA LYS A 124 14.86 -26.04 30.71
C LYS A 124 13.51 -25.74 30.06
N ALA A 125 13.17 -26.53 29.06
CA ALA A 125 11.88 -26.49 28.39
C ALA A 125 11.18 -27.84 28.53
N ARG A 126 9.89 -27.83 28.84
CA ARG A 126 9.04 -29.01 28.97
C ARG A 126 7.97 -28.98 27.90
N SER A 127 7.80 -30.06 27.15
CA SER A 127 6.78 -30.13 26.10
C SER A 127 5.38 -29.96 26.70
N GLN A 128 4.52 -29.22 26.00
CA GLN A 128 3.13 -29.00 26.39
C GLN A 128 2.22 -30.20 26.12
N THR A 129 2.62 -31.08 25.19
CA THR A 129 1.85 -32.26 24.79
C THR A 129 2.40 -33.57 25.37
N ASP A 130 3.66 -33.57 25.79
CA ASP A 130 4.32 -34.70 26.46
C ASP A 130 5.19 -34.17 27.61
N GLU A 131 4.63 -34.11 28.82
CA GLU A 131 5.32 -33.56 29.99
C GLU A 131 6.63 -34.29 30.34
N SER A 132 6.84 -35.52 29.84
CA SER A 132 8.08 -36.28 30.05
C SER A 132 9.22 -35.81 29.13
N SER A 133 8.87 -35.16 28.01
CA SER A 133 9.83 -34.63 27.04
C SER A 133 10.34 -33.27 27.50
N THR A 134 11.64 -33.22 27.77
CA THR A 134 12.35 -31.97 28.11
C THR A 134 13.49 -31.71 27.14
N THR A 135 13.76 -30.44 26.88
CA THR A 135 14.91 -30.01 26.09
C THR A 135 15.62 -28.85 26.78
N LYS A 136 16.84 -28.55 26.33
CA LYS A 136 17.61 -27.40 26.78
C LYS A 136 17.68 -26.37 25.67
N ILE A 137 17.46 -25.12 26.05
CA ILE A 137 17.43 -24.00 25.11
C ILE A 137 18.72 -23.19 25.24
N GLU A 138 19.32 -22.90 24.09
CA GLU A 138 20.56 -22.14 23.96
C GLU A 138 20.32 -20.71 23.48
N ASP A 139 19.24 -20.51 22.73
CA ASP A 139 18.80 -19.20 22.26
C ASP A 139 17.28 -19.08 22.26
N LEU A 140 16.80 -17.84 22.28
CA LEU A 140 15.39 -17.53 22.22
C LEU A 140 15.21 -16.37 21.26
N ILE A 141 14.41 -16.58 20.21
CA ILE A 141 14.00 -15.54 19.27
C ILE A 141 12.60 -15.07 19.66
N ILE A 142 12.43 -13.76 19.80
CA ILE A 142 11.13 -13.10 19.96
C ILE A 142 10.86 -12.30 18.70
N SER A 143 9.77 -12.67 18.03
CA SER A 143 9.41 -12.19 16.72
C SER A 143 7.98 -11.68 16.74
N PHE A 144 7.78 -10.39 16.48
CA PHE A 144 6.44 -9.79 16.39
C PHE A 144 5.94 -9.91 14.95
N GLU A 145 4.91 -10.71 14.70
CA GLU A 145 4.53 -11.14 13.36
C GLU A 145 3.06 -10.82 13.05
N ALA A 146 2.76 -10.78 11.74
CA ALA A 146 1.41 -10.79 11.22
C ALA A 146 0.86 -12.23 11.21
N SER A 147 -0.14 -12.51 12.03
CA SER A 147 -0.94 -13.75 11.98
C SER A 147 -2.06 -13.63 10.95
N TYR A 148 -2.37 -14.73 10.26
CA TYR A 148 -3.39 -14.85 9.20
C TYR A 148 -4.02 -16.25 9.21
N PRO A 149 -5.14 -16.48 8.50
CA PRO A 149 -5.75 -17.80 8.39
C PRO A 149 -4.87 -18.82 7.64
N LYS A 150 -4.99 -20.11 8.01
CA LYS A 150 -4.23 -21.21 7.38
C LYS A 150 -4.45 -21.22 5.86
N GLY A 151 -3.39 -21.44 5.09
CA GLY A 151 -3.41 -21.41 3.63
C GLY A 151 -3.24 -20.02 3.01
N ASN A 152 -3.17 -18.96 3.82
CA ASN A 152 -2.83 -17.62 3.35
C ASN A 152 -1.35 -17.31 3.62
N SER A 153 -0.85 -16.23 3.03
CA SER A 153 0.47 -15.67 3.28
C SER A 153 0.38 -14.17 3.62
N TYR A 154 1.44 -13.66 4.22
CA TYR A 154 1.58 -12.22 4.40
C TYR A 154 1.72 -11.52 3.04
N ASN A 155 0.99 -10.43 2.86
CA ASN A 155 1.09 -9.56 1.71
C ASN A 155 1.35 -8.13 2.21
N PHE A 156 2.45 -7.53 1.76
CA PHE A 156 2.93 -6.24 2.24
C PHE A 156 1.96 -5.08 1.94
N ALA A 157 1.24 -5.11 0.82
CA ALA A 157 0.26 -4.09 0.47
C ALA A 157 -0.99 -4.16 1.36
N ILE A 158 -1.45 -5.39 1.63
CA ILE A 158 -2.62 -5.69 2.46
C ILE A 158 -2.29 -5.45 3.94
N GLY A 159 -1.02 -5.61 4.33
CA GLY A 159 -0.50 -5.35 5.66
C GLY A 159 -0.52 -3.88 6.06
N ALA A 160 -0.62 -2.94 5.11
CA ALA A 160 -0.83 -1.51 5.41
C ALA A 160 -2.20 -1.22 6.05
N PHE A 161 -3.07 -2.22 6.08
CA PHE A 161 -4.38 -2.15 6.70
C PHE A 161 -4.55 -3.22 7.77
N ASP A 162 -5.62 -3.02 8.54
CA ASP A 162 -6.03 -3.81 9.70
C ASP A 162 -6.64 -5.16 9.30
N ASN A 163 -5.83 -5.99 8.65
CA ASN A 163 -6.24 -7.31 8.16
C ASN A 163 -5.62 -8.44 8.97
N TYR A 164 -4.38 -8.28 9.43
CA TYR A 164 -3.60 -9.29 10.12
C TYR A 164 -3.61 -9.05 11.64
N ALA A 165 -3.59 -10.10 12.45
CA ALA A 165 -3.46 -9.94 13.89
C ALA A 165 -1.98 -9.88 14.28
N LEU A 166 -1.59 -9.00 15.19
CA LEU A 166 -0.23 -8.88 15.70
C LEU A 166 0.02 -9.90 16.81
N VAL A 167 1.06 -10.73 16.65
CA VAL A 167 1.45 -11.75 17.62
C VAL A 167 2.94 -11.66 17.94
N GLY A 168 3.32 -11.72 19.22
CA GLY A 168 4.72 -11.96 19.58
C GLY A 168 4.99 -13.46 19.66
N ARG A 169 5.61 -14.08 18.66
CA ARG A 169 6.02 -15.50 18.70
C ARG A 169 7.37 -15.65 19.40
N LEU A 170 7.53 -16.75 20.12
CA LEU A 170 8.79 -17.14 20.74
C LEU A 170 9.25 -18.47 20.13
N THR A 171 10.41 -18.48 19.51
CA THR A 171 10.92 -19.64 18.77
C THR A 171 12.42 -19.86 19.06
N SER A 172 12.92 -21.06 18.76
CA SER A 172 14.37 -21.30 18.75
C SER A 172 15.01 -20.81 17.46
N GLY A 173 16.32 -20.50 17.47
CA GLY A 173 17.06 -20.19 16.24
C GLY A 173 16.92 -21.27 15.17
N LYS A 174 16.98 -22.54 15.59
CA LYS A 174 16.77 -23.69 14.70
C LYS A 174 15.37 -23.73 14.06
N GLN A 175 14.31 -23.43 14.80
CA GLN A 175 12.94 -23.39 14.29
C GLN A 175 12.79 -22.26 13.26
N ALA A 176 13.34 -21.08 13.55
CA ALA A 176 13.32 -19.96 12.62
C ALA A 176 14.05 -20.31 11.30
N GLN A 177 15.19 -20.99 11.39
CA GLN A 177 15.92 -21.49 10.20
C GLN A 177 15.10 -22.52 9.41
N ASP A 178 14.39 -23.43 10.09
CA ASP A 178 13.60 -24.48 9.44
C ASP A 178 12.34 -23.93 8.74
N GLU A 179 11.74 -22.85 9.26
CA GLU A 179 10.60 -22.18 8.65
C GLU A 179 10.98 -21.30 7.45
N SER A 180 12.23 -20.85 7.38
CA SER A 180 12.75 -19.92 6.37
C SER A 180 14.07 -20.43 5.73
N PRO A 181 14.12 -21.66 5.18
CA PRO A 181 15.38 -22.19 4.67
C PRO A 181 15.90 -21.33 3.51
N GLY A 182 17.19 -20.95 3.59
CA GLY A 182 17.85 -20.16 2.56
C GLY A 182 17.64 -18.64 2.62
N ARG A 183 16.90 -18.13 3.61
CA ARG A 183 16.83 -16.67 3.85
C ARG A 183 18.04 -16.18 4.64
N ASN A 184 18.65 -15.09 4.18
CA ASN A 184 19.75 -14.44 4.89
C ASN A 184 19.18 -13.60 6.05
N VAL A 185 19.33 -14.12 7.27
CA VAL A 185 18.99 -13.39 8.50
C VAL A 185 20.25 -12.69 9.00
N GLU A 186 20.35 -11.41 8.71
CA GLU A 186 21.43 -10.56 9.20
C GLU A 186 21.28 -10.38 10.71
N GLN A 187 22.41 -10.33 11.43
CA GLN A 187 22.42 -10.16 12.88
C GLN A 187 23.21 -8.92 13.27
N TYR A 188 22.64 -8.09 14.12
CA TYR A 188 23.25 -6.87 14.64
C TYR A 188 23.33 -6.96 16.15
N LYS A 189 24.53 -7.10 16.69
CA LYS A 189 24.74 -7.26 18.13
C LYS A 189 24.45 -5.94 18.83
N LEU A 190 23.64 -6.00 19.89
CA LEU A 190 23.23 -4.83 20.65
C LEU A 190 24.24 -4.47 21.74
N LYS A 191 24.58 -3.18 21.82
CA LYS A 191 25.44 -2.58 22.83
C LYS A 191 24.61 -2.15 24.04
N LEU A 192 24.19 -3.13 24.84
CA LEU A 192 23.40 -2.93 26.05
C LEU A 192 24.13 -3.46 27.29
N THR A 193 23.81 -2.93 28.47
CA THR A 193 24.32 -3.49 29.73
C THR A 193 23.68 -4.85 30.02
N LYS A 194 24.29 -5.68 30.88
CA LYS A 194 23.71 -6.99 31.27
C LYS A 194 22.31 -6.88 31.88
N ALA A 195 22.08 -5.82 32.65
CA ALA A 195 20.77 -5.52 33.23
C ALA A 195 19.75 -5.22 32.13
N GLU A 196 20.11 -4.36 31.17
CA GLU A 196 19.24 -4.02 30.04
C GLU A 196 18.98 -5.20 29.09
N LEU A 197 19.95 -6.09 28.88
CA LEU A 197 19.74 -7.32 28.10
C LEU A 197 18.65 -8.20 28.73
N SER A 198 18.70 -8.36 30.05
CA SER A 198 17.73 -9.17 30.80
C SER A 198 16.37 -8.47 30.86
N GLU A 199 16.37 -7.15 31.08
CA GLU A 199 15.16 -6.32 31.04
C GLU A 199 14.47 -6.39 29.67
N LEU A 200 15.22 -6.28 28.58
CA LEU A 200 14.70 -6.38 27.22
C LEU A 200 14.06 -7.75 26.96
N LEU A 201 14.71 -8.85 27.39
CA LEU A 201 14.15 -10.20 27.29
C LEU A 201 12.79 -10.31 27.99
N PHE A 202 12.70 -9.90 29.26
CA PHE A 202 11.46 -10.01 30.01
C PHE A 202 10.38 -9.07 29.47
N LYS A 203 10.72 -7.83 29.13
CA LYS A 203 9.77 -6.90 28.49
C LYS A 203 9.21 -7.47 27.19
N ALA A 204 10.04 -8.12 26.38
CA ALA A 204 9.61 -8.74 25.13
C ALA A 204 8.67 -9.95 25.36
N ILE A 205 8.93 -10.78 26.38
CA ILE A 205 8.03 -11.88 26.80
C ILE A 205 6.68 -11.31 27.27
N HIS A 206 6.71 -10.31 28.16
CA HIS A 206 5.49 -9.64 28.63
C HIS A 206 4.72 -8.97 27.50
N ARG A 207 5.42 -8.36 26.53
CA ARG A 207 4.78 -7.75 25.37
C ARG A 207 4.10 -8.80 24.51
N SER A 208 4.74 -9.94 24.27
CA SER A 208 4.12 -11.07 23.56
C SER A 208 2.81 -11.52 24.24
N ASP A 209 2.84 -11.77 25.55
CA ASP A 209 1.66 -12.19 26.32
C ASP A 209 0.57 -11.11 26.37
N TYR A 210 0.95 -9.84 26.48
CA TYR A 210 0.01 -8.72 26.40
C TYR A 210 -0.72 -8.68 25.05
N LEU A 211 0.03 -8.83 23.95
CA LEU A 211 -0.50 -8.72 22.59
C LEU A 211 -1.53 -9.82 22.32
N GLN A 212 -1.25 -11.10 22.57
CA GLN A 212 -2.21 -12.23 22.45
C GLN A 212 -3.10 -12.21 21.18
N GLN A 213 -2.64 -11.63 20.06
CA GLN A 213 -3.45 -11.39 18.83
C GLN A 213 -4.67 -10.48 19.02
N LYS A 214 -4.68 -9.65 20.06
CA LYS A 214 -5.72 -8.65 20.37
C LYS A 214 -5.67 -7.43 19.46
N TYR A 215 -4.52 -7.14 18.84
CA TYR A 215 -4.29 -5.92 18.07
C TYR A 215 -3.99 -6.22 16.61
N PHE A 216 -4.28 -5.27 15.71
CA PHE A 216 -3.96 -5.41 14.30
C PHE A 216 -2.46 -5.23 14.10
N TYR A 217 -1.88 -6.07 13.26
CA TYR A 217 -0.60 -5.78 12.62
C TYR A 217 -0.87 -4.80 11.49
N ASN A 218 -0.09 -3.72 11.46
CA ASN A 218 -0.09 -2.74 10.38
C ASN A 218 1.35 -2.43 9.99
N THR A 219 1.70 -2.61 8.71
CA THR A 219 3.06 -2.43 8.19
C THR A 219 3.65 -1.04 8.50
N LEU A 220 2.82 -0.03 8.76
CA LEU A 220 3.27 1.27 9.22
C LEU A 220 3.53 1.27 10.72
N ARG A 221 2.49 0.97 11.52
CA ARG A 221 2.56 0.77 12.97
C ARG A 221 1.21 0.27 13.51
N PRO A 222 1.15 -0.73 14.42
CA PRO A 222 2.28 -1.50 14.95
C PRO A 222 2.65 -2.70 14.05
N ASN A 223 3.95 -2.94 13.88
CA ASN A 223 4.53 -4.08 13.13
C ASN A 223 5.74 -4.68 13.86
N CYS A 224 6.37 -5.66 13.20
CA CYS A 224 7.56 -6.36 13.67
C CYS A 224 8.69 -5.45 14.18
N THR A 225 8.92 -4.33 13.48
CA THR A 225 10.04 -3.43 13.72
C THR A 225 9.68 -2.36 14.73
N THR A 226 8.49 -1.76 14.61
CA THR A 226 8.05 -0.76 15.57
C THR A 226 7.91 -1.34 16.97
N GLU A 227 7.43 -2.58 17.11
CA GLU A 227 7.34 -3.26 18.40
C GLU A 227 8.71 -3.52 19.03
N VAL A 228 9.69 -3.94 18.22
CA VAL A 228 11.07 -4.11 18.71
C VAL A 228 11.68 -2.77 19.15
N PHE A 229 11.49 -1.70 18.36
CA PHE A 229 12.00 -0.38 18.75
C PHE A 229 11.27 0.21 19.94
N ASP A 230 9.97 0.00 20.11
CA ASP A 230 9.23 0.42 21.31
C ASP A 230 9.81 -0.25 22.56
N LEU A 231 10.18 -1.52 22.47
CA LEU A 231 10.86 -2.23 23.55
C LEU A 231 12.26 -1.66 23.82
N LEU A 232 13.06 -1.44 22.77
CA LEU A 232 14.39 -0.85 22.89
C LEU A 232 14.33 0.58 23.45
N ASP A 233 13.35 1.37 23.05
CA ASP A 233 13.14 2.75 23.50
C ASP A 233 12.55 2.82 24.90
N SER A 234 12.05 1.71 25.44
CA SER A 234 11.62 1.64 26.84
C SER A 234 12.78 1.43 27.83
N LEU A 235 13.99 1.15 27.35
CA LEU A 235 15.15 0.86 28.20
C LEU A 235 15.73 2.12 28.86
N PRO A 236 16.36 2.02 30.04
CA PRO A 236 16.94 3.17 30.73
C PRO A 236 17.91 4.02 29.88
N SER A 237 18.71 3.40 29.01
CA SER A 237 19.65 4.12 28.14
C SER A 237 19.00 4.94 27.03
N THR A 238 17.76 4.66 26.64
CA THR A 238 17.08 5.21 25.46
C THR A 238 15.76 5.92 25.78
N ASN A 239 15.13 5.64 26.92
CA ASN A 239 13.80 6.12 27.29
C ASN A 239 13.65 7.64 27.22
N GLY A 240 12.68 8.07 26.41
CA GLY A 240 12.32 9.48 26.19
C GLY A 240 13.38 10.30 25.45
N LYS A 241 14.42 9.68 24.88
CA LYS A 241 15.52 10.39 24.21
C LYS A 241 15.38 10.48 22.70
N TYR A 242 14.58 9.60 22.11
CA TYR A 242 14.43 9.46 20.66
C TYR A 242 12.96 9.47 20.29
N ASP A 243 12.69 9.92 19.06
CA ASP A 243 11.36 9.75 18.48
C ASP A 243 11.08 8.26 18.24
N PRO A 244 9.81 7.83 18.35
CA PRO A 244 9.41 6.47 18.01
C PRO A 244 9.89 6.11 16.61
N PHE A 245 10.35 4.86 16.44
CA PHE A 245 10.66 4.35 15.11
C PHE A 245 9.39 4.29 14.26
N LEU A 246 9.49 4.76 13.02
CA LEU A 246 8.43 4.71 12.02
C LEU A 246 8.95 4.03 10.75
N THR A 247 8.15 3.15 10.17
CA THR A 247 8.44 2.55 8.85
C THR A 247 8.60 3.65 7.80
N VAL A 248 9.59 3.48 6.91
CA VAL A 248 9.81 4.39 5.79
C VAL A 248 9.11 3.84 4.55
N ILE A 249 8.49 4.68 3.73
CA ILE A 249 7.95 4.25 2.44
C ILE A 249 9.06 4.36 1.37
N SER A 250 9.78 3.27 1.07
CA SER A 250 10.89 3.24 0.09
C SER A 250 11.07 1.84 -0.51
N ASN A 251 12.12 1.63 -1.31
CA ASN A 251 12.48 0.31 -1.84
C ASN A 251 13.13 -0.63 -0.80
N ASP A 252 13.59 -0.06 0.33
CA ASP A 252 14.00 -0.74 1.54
C ASP A 252 13.34 -0.04 2.75
N PRO A 253 12.06 -0.37 3.03
CA PRO A 253 11.25 0.35 4.00
C PRO A 253 11.68 0.11 5.46
N ILE A 254 12.47 -0.95 5.71
CA ILE A 254 12.70 -1.47 7.06
C ILE A 254 14.19 -1.69 7.36
N ALA A 255 14.97 -2.35 6.49
CA ALA A 255 16.31 -2.83 6.86
C ALA A 255 17.29 -1.67 7.09
N ALA A 256 17.57 -0.85 6.06
CA ALA A 256 18.44 0.31 6.20
C ALA A 256 17.94 1.32 7.25
N PRO A 257 16.64 1.68 7.31
CA PRO A 257 16.12 2.52 8.39
C PRO A 257 16.36 1.95 9.79
N SER A 258 16.20 0.64 9.99
CA SER A 258 16.43 -0.01 11.28
C SER A 258 17.90 0.10 11.71
N VAL A 259 18.83 -0.18 10.81
CA VAL A 259 20.27 -0.06 11.10
C VAL A 259 20.64 1.38 11.45
N ALA A 260 20.11 2.36 10.70
CA ALA A 260 20.30 3.77 11.00
C ALA A 260 19.74 4.14 12.38
N ALA A 261 18.55 3.65 12.75
CA ALA A 261 17.93 3.90 14.03
C ALA A 261 18.70 3.27 15.21
N LEU A 262 19.30 2.09 15.04
CA LEU A 262 20.19 1.48 16.04
C LEU A 262 21.47 2.30 16.25
N LYS A 263 22.05 2.85 15.16
CA LYS A 263 23.21 3.74 15.20
C LYS A 263 22.87 5.06 15.91
N GLU A 264 21.75 5.69 15.54
CA GLU A 264 21.25 6.93 16.16
C GLU A 264 21.08 6.78 17.68
N ARG A 265 20.55 5.63 18.12
CA ARG A 265 20.36 5.29 19.53
C ARG A 265 21.66 4.94 20.27
N ASN A 266 22.78 4.81 19.57
CA ASN A 266 24.07 4.32 20.10
C ASN A 266 23.96 2.95 20.78
N ILE A 267 23.07 2.09 20.28
CA ILE A 267 22.85 0.72 20.77
C ILE A 267 23.31 -0.35 19.78
N LEU A 268 23.86 0.03 18.63
CA LEU A 268 24.54 -0.88 17.72
C LEU A 268 25.99 -1.12 18.19
N GLU A 269 26.35 -2.35 18.52
CA GLU A 269 27.76 -2.73 18.76
C GLU A 269 28.47 -2.95 17.41
N ARG A 270 27.93 -3.88 16.59
CA ARG A 270 28.49 -4.30 15.29
C ARG A 270 27.53 -5.23 14.54
N ARG A 271 27.77 -5.40 13.24
CA ARG A 271 27.20 -6.52 12.45
C ARG A 271 27.89 -7.83 12.83
N TRP A 272 27.12 -8.90 12.89
CA TRP A 272 27.53 -10.26 13.25
C TRP A 272 27.32 -11.20 12.05
N SER A 273 27.79 -12.45 12.14
CA SER A 273 27.52 -13.47 11.11
C SER A 273 26.01 -13.68 10.95
N ASN A 274 25.57 -14.10 9.76
CA ASN A 274 24.16 -14.40 9.56
C ASN A 274 23.75 -15.61 10.42
N LEU A 275 22.47 -15.69 10.81
CA LEU A 275 21.98 -16.78 11.67
C LEU A 275 22.26 -18.16 11.06
N ASN A 276 22.07 -18.32 9.75
CA ASN A 276 22.30 -19.60 9.07
C ASN A 276 23.77 -20.02 9.10
N ASP A 277 24.68 -19.08 8.89
CA ASP A 277 26.12 -19.35 8.94
C ASP A 277 26.51 -19.77 10.36
N GLU A 278 26.06 -19.02 11.37
CA GLU A 278 26.30 -19.34 12.78
C GLU A 278 25.78 -20.75 13.15
N LEU A 279 24.55 -21.09 12.76
CA LEU A 279 23.93 -22.39 13.09
C LEU A 279 24.54 -23.57 12.33
N THR A 280 25.02 -23.37 11.09
CA THR A 280 25.52 -24.46 10.24
C THR A 280 27.02 -24.69 10.38
N THR A 281 27.81 -23.62 10.46
CA THR A 281 29.27 -23.71 10.50
C THR A 281 29.85 -23.43 11.88
N GLY A 282 29.06 -22.87 12.81
CA GLY A 282 29.56 -22.33 14.07
C GLY A 282 30.37 -21.04 13.89
N THR A 283 30.38 -20.46 12.68
CA THR A 283 31.17 -19.25 12.38
C THR A 283 30.54 -18.03 13.05
N THR A 284 31.34 -17.34 13.85
CA THR A 284 30.97 -16.11 14.57
C THR A 284 31.72 -14.88 14.03
N GLU A 285 32.29 -14.99 12.83
CA GLU A 285 33.09 -13.94 12.20
C GLU A 285 32.24 -12.71 11.82
N MET A 286 32.89 -11.55 11.82
CA MET A 286 32.26 -10.28 11.46
C MET A 286 32.07 -10.20 9.95
N ALA A 287 30.84 -10.02 9.50
CA ALA A 287 30.55 -9.66 8.12
C ALA A 287 30.80 -8.16 7.90
N THR A 288 31.35 -7.78 6.74
CA THR A 288 31.37 -6.38 6.32
C THR A 288 29.94 -5.87 6.15
N THR A 289 29.65 -4.69 6.69
CA THR A 289 28.40 -3.99 6.36
C THR A 289 28.54 -3.42 4.96
N ASP A 290 28.09 -4.17 3.95
CA ASP A 290 27.65 -3.52 2.73
C ASP A 290 26.42 -2.69 3.11
N GLU A 291 26.60 -1.37 3.18
CA GLU A 291 25.48 -0.45 3.34
C GLU A 291 24.72 -0.44 2.02
N ASP A 292 23.75 -1.34 1.90
CA ASP A 292 22.73 -1.23 0.85
C ASP A 292 22.07 0.14 1.04
N GLN A 293 22.37 1.09 0.15
CA GLN A 293 21.68 2.36 0.15
C GLN A 293 20.25 2.11 -0.33
N SER A 294 19.25 2.57 0.45
CA SER A 294 17.88 2.59 -0.03
C SER A 294 17.83 3.47 -1.28
N GLU A 295 17.45 2.90 -2.43
CA GLU A 295 17.22 3.68 -3.65
C GLU A 295 15.82 4.31 -3.56
N LYS A 296 15.67 5.47 -4.20
CA LYS A 296 14.34 6.10 -4.26
C LYS A 296 13.44 5.22 -5.13
N LEU A 297 12.20 5.02 -4.66
CA LEU A 297 11.18 4.23 -5.36
C LEU A 297 10.82 4.82 -6.74
N LEU A 298 10.97 6.15 -6.89
CA LEU A 298 10.72 6.88 -8.12
C LEU A 298 11.98 7.63 -8.54
N ALA A 299 12.22 7.66 -9.85
CA ALA A 299 13.31 8.43 -10.42
C ALA A 299 13.19 9.91 -10.03
N ASP A 300 14.31 10.52 -9.64
CA ASP A 300 14.37 11.97 -9.47
C ASP A 300 14.16 12.64 -10.83
N ILE A 301 13.29 13.65 -10.85
CA ILE A 301 13.22 14.61 -11.96
C ILE A 301 14.16 15.74 -11.59
N ASP A 302 15.01 16.17 -12.53
CA ASP A 302 16.01 17.20 -12.29
C ASP A 302 15.42 18.41 -11.55
N ASN A 303 15.89 18.62 -10.33
CA ASN A 303 15.44 19.67 -9.42
C ASN A 303 13.94 19.67 -9.07
N ARG A 304 13.22 18.55 -9.17
CA ARG A 304 11.81 18.43 -8.75
C ARG A 304 11.55 17.05 -8.14
N PRO A 305 11.91 16.82 -6.87
CA PRO A 305 11.59 15.56 -6.22
C PRO A 305 10.07 15.37 -6.17
N TYR A 306 9.63 14.12 -6.18
CA TYR A 306 8.25 13.81 -5.84
C TYR A 306 7.96 14.35 -4.44
N SER A 307 6.89 15.12 -4.33
CA SER A 307 6.44 15.72 -3.08
C SER A 307 4.93 15.56 -2.96
N LEU A 308 4.47 15.74 -1.73
CA LEU A 308 3.06 15.79 -1.41
C LEU A 308 2.65 17.25 -1.30
N VAL A 309 1.64 17.64 -2.07
CA VAL A 309 1.15 19.02 -2.11
C VAL A 309 -0.30 18.99 -1.67
N LEU A 310 -0.57 19.46 -0.46
CA LEU A 310 -1.91 19.64 0.04
C LEU A 310 -2.39 21.04 -0.34
N VAL A 311 -3.44 21.10 -1.14
CA VAL A 311 -4.17 22.31 -1.48
C VAL A 311 -5.46 22.32 -0.66
N SER A 312 -5.58 23.29 0.24
CA SER A 312 -6.75 23.44 1.11
C SER A 312 -7.05 24.91 1.36
N PRO A 313 -8.32 25.31 1.59
CA PRO A 313 -8.65 26.68 1.98
C PRO A 313 -8.02 27.01 3.33
N SER A 314 -7.56 28.25 3.51
CA SER A 314 -7.21 28.77 4.83
C SER A 314 -8.43 29.00 5.72
N ASP A 315 -8.17 29.11 7.03
CA ASP A 315 -9.17 29.43 8.04
C ASP A 315 -9.71 30.87 7.89
N ILE A 316 -9.09 31.72 7.06
CA ILE A 316 -9.44 33.14 6.93
C ILE A 316 -10.78 33.27 6.20
N GLY A 317 -11.75 33.92 6.86
CA GLY A 317 -13.07 34.21 6.29
C GLY A 317 -14.03 33.02 6.30
N GLN A 318 -13.63 31.91 6.92
CA GLN A 318 -14.45 30.72 7.14
C GLN A 318 -15.16 30.81 8.50
N SER A 319 -16.35 30.24 8.60
CA SER A 319 -17.03 30.02 9.87
C SER A 319 -16.32 28.96 10.72
N ASP A 320 -16.53 28.95 12.04
CA ASP A 320 -15.98 27.93 12.93
C ASP A 320 -16.34 26.49 12.51
N GLN A 321 -17.52 26.33 11.90
CA GLN A 321 -17.99 25.04 11.42
C GLN A 321 -17.23 24.61 10.15
N GLU A 322 -17.02 25.54 9.21
CA GLU A 322 -16.18 25.32 8.01
C GLU A 322 -14.74 24.99 8.39
N ILE A 323 -14.15 25.75 9.32
CA ILE A 323 -12.80 25.50 9.82
C ILE A 323 -12.71 24.08 10.38
N LYS A 324 -13.66 23.66 11.23
CA LYS A 324 -13.68 22.29 11.76
C LYS A 324 -13.80 21.23 10.67
N ALA A 325 -14.65 21.45 9.67
CA ALA A 325 -14.82 20.53 8.55
C ALA A 325 -13.52 20.41 7.72
N ILE A 326 -12.89 21.53 7.40
CA ILE A 326 -11.63 21.59 6.64
C ILE A 326 -10.52 20.90 7.44
N GLN A 327 -10.32 21.24 8.72
CA GLN A 327 -9.25 20.67 9.54
C GLN A 327 -9.41 19.15 9.69
N LYS A 328 -10.63 18.65 9.89
CA LYS A 328 -10.86 17.21 9.98
C LYS A 328 -10.75 16.51 8.61
N ALA A 329 -11.09 17.17 7.51
CA ALA A 329 -10.79 16.65 6.16
C ALA A 329 -9.27 16.57 5.89
N LYS A 330 -8.49 17.60 6.27
CA LYS A 330 -7.02 17.58 6.20
C LYS A 330 -6.44 16.42 7.01
N GLN A 331 -6.93 16.25 8.25
CA GLN A 331 -6.53 15.15 9.13
C GLN A 331 -6.78 13.78 8.47
N LEU A 332 -8.00 13.55 7.93
CA LEU A 332 -8.33 12.29 7.25
C LEU A 332 -7.38 11.99 6.08
N VAL A 333 -7.07 13.00 5.27
CA VAL A 333 -6.14 12.86 4.15
C VAL A 333 -4.74 12.52 4.65
N TYR A 334 -4.24 13.20 5.68
CA TYR A 334 -2.90 12.96 6.23
C TYR A 334 -2.74 11.60 6.90
N GLU A 335 -3.73 11.18 7.68
CA GLU A 335 -3.73 9.88 8.36
C GLU A 335 -3.74 8.73 7.36
N SER A 336 -4.48 8.88 6.26
CA SER A 336 -4.67 7.81 5.30
C SER A 336 -3.56 7.74 4.24
N MET A 337 -2.84 8.85 4.02
CA MET A 337 -1.84 8.98 2.96
C MET A 337 -0.70 7.96 3.01
N PRO A 338 -0.04 7.66 4.15
CA PRO A 338 1.01 6.65 4.16
C PRO A 338 0.53 5.27 3.73
N ALA A 339 -0.67 4.86 4.17
CA ALA A 339 -1.23 3.57 3.79
C ALA A 339 -1.46 3.52 2.27
N ILE A 340 -2.01 4.59 1.68
CA ILE A 340 -2.13 4.71 0.22
C ILE A 340 -0.78 4.59 -0.45
N MET A 341 0.20 5.37 -0.03
CA MET A 341 1.50 5.44 -0.69
C MET A 341 2.22 4.10 -0.63
N GLN A 342 2.15 3.43 0.52
CA GLN A 342 2.70 2.10 0.68
C GLN A 342 1.96 1.08 -0.19
N SER A 343 0.63 1.05 -0.15
CA SER A 343 -0.15 0.06 -0.88
C SER A 343 -0.14 0.30 -2.39
N LEU A 344 -0.16 1.55 -2.86
CA LEU A 344 0.08 1.91 -4.26
C LEU A 344 1.48 1.50 -4.67
N GLY A 345 2.52 1.88 -3.91
CA GLY A 345 3.90 1.47 -4.20
C GLY A 345 4.03 -0.04 -4.30
N SER A 346 3.39 -0.78 -3.40
CA SER A 346 3.39 -2.25 -3.41
C SER A 346 2.63 -2.81 -4.62
N ALA A 347 1.44 -2.28 -4.92
CA ALA A 347 0.63 -2.68 -6.07
C ALA A 347 1.29 -2.38 -7.40
N MET A 348 2.02 -1.26 -7.49
CA MET A 348 2.80 -0.87 -8.64
C MET A 348 3.96 -1.80 -8.95
N ILE A 349 4.28 -2.77 -8.09
CA ILE A 349 5.52 -3.52 -8.24
C ILE A 349 5.29 -5.04 -8.06
N THR A 350 4.13 -5.51 -7.56
CA THR A 350 3.74 -6.96 -7.51
C THR A 350 3.63 -7.61 -8.86
N THR A 351 4.16 -8.82 -9.06
CA THR A 351 4.22 -9.48 -10.38
C THR A 351 2.98 -10.31 -10.75
N THR A 352 2.10 -10.62 -9.79
CA THR A 352 0.88 -11.43 -9.97
C THR A 352 -0.31 -10.75 -9.29
N ASP A 353 -1.49 -10.81 -9.90
CA ASP A 353 -2.77 -10.26 -9.40
C ASP A 353 -2.76 -8.75 -9.10
N LYS A 354 -1.97 -8.00 -9.88
CA LYS A 354 -1.76 -6.55 -9.77
C LYS A 354 -3.06 -5.74 -9.69
N GLN A 355 -3.99 -6.02 -10.59
CA GLN A 355 -5.27 -5.31 -10.67
C GLN A 355 -6.12 -5.61 -9.44
N ASP A 356 -6.28 -6.88 -9.07
CA ASP A 356 -7.08 -7.26 -7.91
C ASP A 356 -6.51 -6.67 -6.62
N MET A 357 -5.18 -6.65 -6.49
CA MET A 357 -4.54 -6.04 -5.34
C MET A 357 -4.72 -4.52 -5.32
N LEU A 358 -4.50 -3.83 -6.44
CA LEU A 358 -4.69 -2.38 -6.55
C LEU A 358 -6.15 -1.99 -6.29
N LEU A 359 -7.11 -2.66 -6.94
CA LEU A 359 -8.54 -2.39 -6.77
C LEU A 359 -8.97 -2.71 -5.34
N SER A 360 -8.48 -3.79 -4.73
CA SER A 360 -8.74 -4.12 -3.33
C SER A 360 -8.22 -3.04 -2.38
N VAL A 361 -6.98 -2.59 -2.57
CA VAL A 361 -6.36 -1.49 -1.81
C VAL A 361 -7.18 -0.20 -1.95
N LEU A 362 -7.53 0.17 -3.18
CA LEU A 362 -8.27 1.38 -3.46
C LEU A 362 -9.69 1.32 -2.89
N ASN A 363 -10.36 0.16 -2.97
CA ASN A 363 -11.65 -0.09 -2.33
C ASN A 363 -11.58 0.07 -0.82
N GLN A 364 -10.57 -0.53 -0.19
CA GLN A 364 -10.39 -0.48 1.25
C GLN A 364 -10.14 0.95 1.70
N TYR A 365 -9.27 1.67 1.00
CA TYR A 365 -9.00 3.07 1.27
C TYR A 365 -10.25 3.96 1.10
N MET A 366 -11.00 3.76 0.03
CA MET A 366 -12.23 4.51 -0.20
C MET A 366 -13.25 4.27 0.93
N ALA A 367 -13.34 3.04 1.44
CA ALA A 367 -14.19 2.73 2.59
C ALA A 367 -13.76 3.48 3.87
N GLU A 368 -12.45 3.54 4.16
CA GLU A 368 -11.90 4.28 5.31
C GLU A 368 -12.17 5.79 5.20
N LEU A 369 -11.85 6.40 4.04
CA LEU A 369 -12.16 7.81 3.83
C LEU A 369 -13.65 8.10 3.93
N ARG A 370 -14.51 7.21 3.40
CA ARG A 370 -15.96 7.37 3.49
C ARG A 370 -16.41 7.36 4.94
N LYS A 371 -15.88 6.45 5.78
CA LYS A 371 -16.18 6.41 7.21
C LYS A 371 -15.84 7.76 7.87
N GLY A 372 -14.66 8.30 7.59
CA GLY A 372 -14.27 9.64 8.04
C GLY A 372 -15.18 10.76 7.53
N LEU A 373 -15.63 10.67 6.27
CA LEU A 373 -16.54 11.63 5.66
C LEU A 373 -17.96 11.59 6.26
N ILE A 374 -18.44 10.41 6.68
CA ILE A 374 -19.70 10.27 7.42
C ILE A 374 -19.62 11.05 8.72
N GLU A 375 -18.51 10.97 9.45
CA GLU A 375 -18.28 11.75 10.69
C GLU A 375 -18.20 13.26 10.44
N LEU A 376 -17.79 13.67 9.24
CA LEU A 376 -17.74 15.07 8.83
C LEU A 376 -19.12 15.66 8.51
N LYS A 377 -20.09 14.84 8.10
CA LYS A 377 -21.42 15.28 7.62
C LYS A 377 -22.11 16.35 8.50
N PRO A 378 -22.08 16.28 9.84
CA PRO A 378 -22.70 17.31 10.69
C PRO A 378 -22.09 18.71 10.53
N TYR A 379 -20.86 18.81 10.03
CA TYR A 379 -20.12 20.06 9.86
C TYR A 379 -20.25 20.65 8.45
N LEU A 380 -20.87 19.95 7.48
CA LEU A 380 -20.86 20.34 6.06
C LEU A 380 -22.00 21.28 5.62
N ASN A 381 -22.90 21.68 6.52
CA ASN A 381 -23.99 22.58 6.15
C ASN A 381 -23.47 23.96 5.73
N GLY A 382 -23.56 24.27 4.43
CA GLY A 382 -23.16 25.57 3.86
C GLY A 382 -21.71 25.64 3.39
N VAL A 383 -20.92 24.59 3.62
CA VAL A 383 -19.56 24.47 3.09
C VAL A 383 -19.65 24.12 1.60
N ASP A 384 -18.83 24.75 0.76
CA ASP A 384 -18.64 24.35 -0.65
C ASP A 384 -17.17 24.57 -1.02
N THR A 385 -16.35 23.60 -0.66
CA THR A 385 -14.90 23.69 -0.84
C THR A 385 -14.24 22.32 -0.95
N ASN A 386 -12.97 22.28 -1.34
CA ASN A 386 -12.25 21.04 -1.59
C ASN A 386 -10.93 21.00 -0.82
N VAL A 387 -10.58 19.80 -0.36
CA VAL A 387 -9.24 19.49 0.13
C VAL A 387 -8.62 18.49 -0.84
N SER A 388 -7.54 18.88 -1.51
CA SER A 388 -6.87 18.05 -2.52
C SER A 388 -5.42 17.80 -2.12
N LEU A 389 -5.02 16.52 -2.09
CA LEU A 389 -3.63 16.11 -1.89
C LEU A 389 -3.11 15.54 -3.21
N TYR A 390 -2.03 16.13 -3.71
CA TYR A 390 -1.33 15.66 -4.90
C TYR A 390 -0.02 14.98 -4.51
N PHE A 391 0.31 13.89 -5.19
CA PHE A 391 1.63 13.31 -5.19
C PHE A 391 2.23 13.47 -6.58
N VAL A 392 3.12 14.45 -6.74
CA VAL A 392 3.66 14.90 -8.02
C VAL A 392 5.10 15.41 -7.88
N PRO A 393 5.87 15.48 -8.97
CA PRO A 393 7.15 16.18 -8.99
C PRO A 393 6.94 17.67 -8.71
N TRP A 394 7.54 18.17 -7.63
CA TRP A 394 7.27 19.52 -7.15
C TRP A 394 8.53 20.17 -6.58
N LYS A 395 8.77 21.43 -6.94
CA LYS A 395 9.72 22.31 -6.26
C LYS A 395 9.36 23.77 -6.54
N THR A 396 8.76 24.43 -5.55
CA THR A 396 8.40 25.84 -5.60
C THR A 396 8.44 26.43 -4.19
N ASP A 397 8.50 27.76 -4.09
CA ASP A 397 8.40 28.48 -2.82
C ASP A 397 6.94 28.85 -2.46
N LEU A 398 5.95 28.38 -3.23
CA LEU A 398 4.54 28.75 -3.09
C LEU A 398 3.80 28.02 -1.94
N GLY A 399 4.42 27.00 -1.37
CA GLY A 399 3.86 26.21 -0.29
C GLY A 399 4.69 26.31 0.99
N VAL A 400 4.03 26.16 2.13
CA VAL A 400 4.70 26.06 3.42
C VAL A 400 5.12 24.61 3.61
N LYS A 401 6.42 24.36 3.74
CA LYS A 401 6.94 23.05 4.11
C LYS A 401 6.40 22.66 5.47
N THR A 402 5.63 21.59 5.52
CA THR A 402 4.91 21.15 6.72
C THR A 402 5.64 20.00 7.39
N ASN A 403 5.78 20.06 8.71
CA ASN A 403 6.44 19.01 9.48
C ASN A 403 5.43 17.91 9.82
N PHE A 404 5.61 16.76 9.17
CA PHE A 404 4.74 15.59 9.31
C PHE A 404 4.61 15.07 10.74
N LYS A 405 5.63 15.27 11.60
CA LYS A 405 5.61 14.82 13.00
C LYS A 405 4.45 15.42 13.80
N THR A 406 3.99 16.61 13.43
CA THR A 406 2.92 17.31 14.15
C THR A 406 1.52 16.75 13.85
N LEU A 407 1.40 15.89 12.84
CA LEU A 407 0.13 15.40 12.31
C LEU A 407 -0.25 14.01 12.84
N GLY A 408 0.53 13.45 13.78
CA GLY A 408 0.21 12.16 14.41
C GLY A 408 0.33 10.95 13.48
N VAL A 409 1.10 11.06 12.41
CA VAL A 409 1.13 10.03 11.37
C VAL A 409 2.12 8.91 11.68
N ASN A 410 1.67 7.67 11.49
CA ASN A 410 2.36 6.44 11.85
C ASN A 410 3.48 6.01 10.88
N ALA A 411 4.00 6.90 10.05
CA ALA A 411 4.99 6.58 9.03
C ALA A 411 5.96 7.73 8.77
N ARG A 412 7.18 7.41 8.36
CA ARG A 412 8.12 8.40 7.80
C ARG A 412 8.02 8.37 6.29
N LEU A 413 7.62 9.50 5.70
CA LEU A 413 7.62 9.64 4.25
C LEU A 413 9.01 10.06 3.76
N PRO A 414 9.49 9.53 2.63
CA PRO A 414 10.72 10.00 1.99
C PRO A 414 10.51 11.33 1.23
N PHE A 415 9.29 11.84 1.22
CA PHE A 415 8.86 13.00 0.43
C PHE A 415 8.63 14.21 1.32
N GLU A 416 8.91 15.39 0.79
CA GLU A 416 8.52 16.64 1.43
C GLU A 416 7.01 16.87 1.26
N ILE A 417 6.43 17.60 2.20
CA ILE A 417 5.01 17.95 2.21
C ILE A 417 4.90 19.46 2.21
N PHE A 418 4.08 19.98 1.30
CA PHE A 418 3.80 21.38 1.14
C PHE A 418 2.31 21.62 1.34
N GLU A 419 1.96 22.62 2.14
CA GLU A 419 0.58 23.13 2.21
C GLU A 419 0.45 24.42 1.41
N VAL A 420 -0.61 24.52 0.61
CA VAL A 420 -0.95 25.68 -0.22
C VAL A 420 -2.35 26.16 0.13
N ASP A 421 -2.48 27.47 0.39
CA ASP A 421 -3.76 28.11 0.66
C ASP A 421 -4.57 28.34 -0.62
N ALA A 422 -5.72 27.68 -0.72
CA ALA A 422 -6.65 27.84 -1.84
C ALA A 422 -7.37 29.21 -1.89
N ASN A 423 -7.48 29.94 -0.77
CA ASN A 423 -8.14 31.25 -0.76
C ASN A 423 -7.27 32.34 -1.41
N ALA A 424 -5.96 32.13 -1.46
CA ALA A 424 -5.02 33.00 -2.16
C ALA A 424 -5.07 32.71 -3.67
N LYS A 425 -6.09 33.22 -4.38
CA LYS A 425 -6.37 32.91 -5.81
C LYS A 425 -5.15 32.90 -6.74
N LYS A 426 -4.23 33.87 -6.58
CA LYS A 426 -2.98 33.93 -7.35
C LYS A 426 -2.10 32.71 -7.04
N THR A 427 -1.85 32.45 -5.76
CA THR A 427 -1.11 31.28 -5.26
C THR A 427 -1.74 29.97 -5.70
N LEU A 428 -3.07 29.85 -5.66
CA LEU A 428 -3.78 28.64 -6.09
C LEU A 428 -3.60 28.36 -7.59
N THR A 429 -3.79 29.38 -8.43
CA THR A 429 -3.63 29.23 -9.89
C THR A 429 -2.19 28.85 -10.24
N GLU A 430 -1.22 29.51 -9.61
CA GLU A 430 0.20 29.19 -9.78
C GLU A 430 0.53 27.78 -9.27
N ALA A 431 -0.01 27.39 -8.13
CA ALA A 431 0.19 26.06 -7.57
C ALA A 431 -0.35 24.96 -8.49
N LEU A 432 -1.60 25.09 -8.96
CA LEU A 432 -2.18 24.12 -9.90
C LEU A 432 -1.43 24.09 -11.23
N TYR A 433 -0.87 25.22 -11.68
CA TYR A 433 0.06 25.24 -12.81
C TYR A 433 1.30 24.40 -12.55
N PHE A 434 1.94 24.51 -11.38
CA PHE A 434 3.13 23.72 -11.05
C PHE A 434 2.84 22.24 -10.84
N VAL A 435 1.65 21.87 -10.34
CA VAL A 435 1.20 20.47 -10.28
C VAL A 435 1.20 19.88 -11.70
N ASN A 436 0.55 20.58 -12.63
CA ASN A 436 0.45 20.19 -14.03
C ASN A 436 1.80 20.24 -14.77
N ASP A 437 2.67 21.20 -14.48
CA ASP A 437 4.00 21.26 -15.09
C ASP A 437 4.89 20.11 -14.60
N GLY A 438 4.77 19.73 -13.32
CA GLY A 438 5.43 18.56 -12.73
C GLY A 438 5.06 17.26 -13.45
N THR A 439 3.77 16.96 -13.59
CA THR A 439 3.29 15.76 -14.29
C THR A 439 3.77 15.71 -15.74
N ARG A 440 3.70 16.84 -16.45
CA ARG A 440 4.15 16.92 -17.84
C ARG A 440 5.66 16.75 -18.02
N LEU A 441 6.49 17.12 -17.04
CA LEU A 441 7.94 16.89 -17.11
C LEU A 441 8.28 15.40 -17.03
N VAL A 442 7.53 14.63 -16.23
CA VAL A 442 7.65 13.15 -16.22
C VAL A 442 7.46 12.60 -17.62
N GLN A 443 6.43 13.10 -18.31
CA GLN A 443 6.12 12.71 -19.68
C GLN A 443 7.25 13.07 -20.64
N ASP A 444 7.92 14.21 -20.51
CA ASP A 444 9.05 14.53 -21.39
C ASP A 444 10.27 13.63 -21.21
N LEU A 445 10.53 13.18 -19.98
CA LEU A 445 11.68 12.32 -19.68
C LEU A 445 11.45 10.85 -20.06
N THR A 446 10.22 10.38 -19.96
CA THR A 446 9.90 8.94 -20.08
C THR A 446 9.27 8.60 -21.43
N TYR A 447 8.71 9.58 -22.13
CA TYR A 447 8.07 9.37 -23.43
C TYR A 447 9.10 8.91 -24.46
N ASN A 448 8.79 7.80 -25.14
CA ASN A 448 9.65 7.04 -26.06
C ASN A 448 10.58 6.00 -25.42
N ASP A 449 10.45 5.69 -24.13
CA ASP A 449 11.10 4.48 -23.58
C ASP A 449 10.37 3.23 -24.11
N PRO A 450 10.96 2.45 -25.03
CA PRO A 450 10.29 1.29 -25.63
C PRO A 450 10.16 0.11 -24.66
N THR A 451 10.86 0.16 -23.52
CA THR A 451 10.81 -0.91 -22.50
C THR A 451 9.60 -0.78 -21.59
N LYS A 452 8.99 0.41 -21.55
CA LYS A 452 7.84 0.74 -20.71
C LYS A 452 6.66 1.08 -21.60
N ALA A 453 5.54 0.42 -21.37
CA ALA A 453 4.31 0.70 -22.11
C ALA A 453 3.57 1.92 -21.52
N MET A 454 3.78 2.19 -20.23
CA MET A 454 3.20 3.30 -19.49
C MET A 454 4.16 3.74 -18.38
N PHE A 455 3.97 4.95 -17.85
CA PHE A 455 4.74 5.46 -16.70
C PHE A 455 3.86 6.33 -15.80
N PHE A 456 4.06 6.22 -14.49
CA PHE A 456 3.32 7.00 -13.50
C PHE A 456 3.71 8.49 -13.56
N MET A 457 2.72 9.37 -13.69
CA MET A 457 2.93 10.83 -13.73
C MET A 457 2.58 11.50 -12.39
N GLY A 458 1.56 10.99 -11.70
CA GLY A 458 1.13 11.54 -10.41
C GLY A 458 -0.19 10.94 -9.92
N SER A 459 -0.54 11.21 -8.68
CA SER A 459 -1.83 10.83 -8.09
C SER A 459 -2.45 11.98 -7.30
N ALA A 460 -3.76 11.92 -7.13
CA ALA A 460 -4.51 12.91 -6.35
C ALA A 460 -5.59 12.25 -5.51
N ILE A 461 -5.83 12.79 -4.32
CA ILE A 461 -7.04 12.54 -3.52
C ILE A 461 -7.74 13.88 -3.34
N THR A 462 -9.00 13.96 -3.71
CA THR A 462 -9.82 15.16 -3.52
C THR A 462 -11.04 14.81 -2.69
N ILE A 463 -11.22 15.53 -1.58
CA ILE A 463 -12.45 15.48 -0.78
C ILE A 463 -13.23 16.75 -1.09
N HIS A 464 -14.40 16.58 -1.71
CA HIS A 464 -15.36 17.66 -1.95
C HIS A 464 -16.24 17.82 -0.71
N LEU A 465 -16.09 18.94 -0.01
CA LEU A 465 -16.83 19.32 1.19
C LEU A 465 -18.00 20.20 0.76
N ASN A 466 -19.10 19.56 0.38
CA ASN A 466 -20.35 20.24 0.04
C ASN A 466 -21.58 19.51 0.61
N LYS A 467 -22.79 19.93 0.21
CA LYS A 467 -24.06 19.29 0.65
C LYS A 467 -24.11 17.78 0.32
N ASN A 468 -23.48 17.36 -0.77
CA ASN A 468 -23.39 15.97 -1.24
C ASN A 468 -21.90 15.59 -1.31
N PRO A 469 -21.23 15.42 -0.17
CA PRO A 469 -19.79 15.32 -0.16
C PRO A 469 -19.33 14.05 -0.86
N SER A 470 -18.17 14.13 -1.48
CA SER A 470 -17.61 13.04 -2.28
C SER A 470 -16.10 12.97 -2.14
N ILE A 471 -15.57 11.79 -2.42
CA ILE A 471 -14.15 11.51 -2.49
C ILE A 471 -13.83 11.10 -3.92
N THR A 472 -12.78 11.67 -4.48
CA THR A 472 -12.21 11.27 -5.76
C THR A 472 -10.74 10.91 -5.57
N ILE A 473 -10.35 9.71 -5.97
CA ILE A 473 -8.96 9.24 -6.00
C ILE A 473 -8.56 9.06 -7.45
N GLN A 474 -7.41 9.59 -7.82
CA GLN A 474 -6.95 9.59 -9.20
C GLN A 474 -5.50 9.12 -9.30
N ALA A 475 -5.23 8.32 -10.33
CA ALA A 475 -3.88 8.00 -10.78
C ALA A 475 -3.74 8.40 -12.25
N LEU A 476 -2.78 9.28 -12.53
CA LEU A 476 -2.45 9.77 -13.86
C LEU A 476 -1.18 9.09 -14.35
N ALA A 477 -1.23 8.56 -15.57
CA ALA A 477 -0.10 7.90 -16.19
C ALA A 477 0.01 8.26 -17.68
N GLY A 478 1.25 8.33 -18.17
CA GLY A 478 1.53 8.59 -19.58
C GLY A 478 1.73 7.29 -20.34
N LEU A 479 1.28 7.25 -21.60
CA LEU A 479 1.39 6.06 -22.43
C LEU A 479 2.53 6.20 -23.44
N ASN A 480 3.38 5.18 -23.52
CA ASN A 480 4.46 5.16 -24.50
C ASN A 480 3.97 4.63 -25.85
N PRO A 481 4.50 5.14 -26.97
CA PRO A 481 4.12 4.67 -28.30
C PRO A 481 4.47 3.20 -28.49
N GLN A 482 3.51 2.39 -28.90
CA GLN A 482 3.69 0.95 -29.12
C GLN A 482 2.58 0.37 -29.98
N THR A 483 2.86 -0.76 -30.63
CA THR A 483 1.87 -1.57 -31.34
C THR A 483 1.88 -2.96 -30.74
N LEU A 484 0.77 -3.37 -30.16
CA LEU A 484 0.57 -4.68 -29.55
C LEU A 484 -0.32 -5.52 -30.46
N PRO A 485 0.08 -6.75 -30.85
CA PRO A 485 -0.78 -7.62 -31.64
C PRO A 485 -2.04 -8.00 -30.85
N GLN A 486 -3.17 -8.13 -31.54
CA GLN A 486 -4.46 -8.53 -30.99
C GLN A 486 -5.14 -9.49 -31.96
N GLU A 487 -5.87 -10.47 -31.43
CA GLU A 487 -6.69 -11.37 -32.24
C GLU A 487 -8.12 -11.36 -31.71
N VAL A 488 -8.92 -10.41 -32.21
CA VAL A 488 -10.34 -10.28 -31.90
C VAL A 488 -11.11 -10.18 -33.20
N SER A 489 -11.90 -11.18 -33.51
CA SER A 489 -12.68 -11.23 -34.75
C SER A 489 -14.11 -11.65 -34.47
N ASN A 490 -15.06 -11.01 -35.14
CA ASN A 490 -16.46 -11.39 -35.17
C ASN A 490 -17.04 -11.19 -36.59
N GLU A 491 -18.36 -11.32 -36.75
CA GLU A 491 -19.05 -11.17 -38.04
C GLU A 491 -18.96 -9.76 -38.66
N GLN A 492 -18.54 -8.75 -37.88
CA GLN A 492 -18.53 -7.33 -38.26
C GLN A 492 -17.12 -6.72 -38.37
N VAL A 493 -16.16 -7.20 -37.60
CA VAL A 493 -14.82 -6.62 -37.50
C VAL A 493 -13.77 -7.68 -37.18
N ASN A 494 -12.59 -7.53 -37.77
CA ASN A 494 -11.37 -8.24 -37.42
C ASN A 494 -10.30 -7.25 -36.93
N ILE A 495 -10.10 -7.19 -35.62
CA ILE A 495 -9.11 -6.37 -34.92
C ILE A 495 -7.80 -7.15 -34.84
N THR A 496 -6.72 -6.54 -35.33
CA THR A 496 -5.41 -7.16 -35.45
C THR A 496 -4.36 -6.56 -34.52
N SER A 497 -4.61 -5.36 -33.99
CA SER A 497 -3.66 -4.70 -33.09
C SER A 497 -4.30 -3.64 -32.20
N LEU A 498 -3.62 -3.36 -31.09
CA LEU A 498 -3.79 -2.19 -30.25
C LEU A 498 -2.59 -1.25 -30.50
N VAL A 499 -2.85 -0.02 -30.89
CA VAL A 499 -1.84 0.99 -31.20
C VAL A 499 -1.93 2.13 -30.20
N ILE A 500 -0.83 2.42 -29.53
CA ILE A 500 -0.62 3.68 -28.81
C ILE A 500 0.16 4.60 -29.77
N PRO A 501 -0.47 5.66 -30.29
CA PRO A 501 0.13 6.50 -31.33
C PRO A 501 1.35 7.26 -30.81
N LYS A 502 2.33 7.44 -31.71
CA LYS A 502 3.45 8.36 -31.50
C LYS A 502 3.02 9.78 -31.84
N VAL A 503 3.27 10.71 -30.92
CA VAL A 503 2.88 12.10 -31.01
C VAL A 503 4.00 13.01 -30.54
N ASP A 504 4.49 13.85 -31.44
CA ASP A 504 5.60 14.75 -31.14
C ASP A 504 5.18 15.89 -30.21
N LYS A 505 3.97 16.41 -30.41
CA LYS A 505 3.42 17.50 -29.60
C LYS A 505 3.03 17.00 -28.21
N ARG A 506 3.75 17.49 -27.19
CA ARG A 506 3.52 17.21 -25.76
C ARG A 506 2.04 17.24 -25.35
N ALA A 507 1.33 18.32 -25.68
CA ALA A 507 -0.07 18.51 -25.31
C ALA A 507 -1.07 17.54 -25.99
N GLU A 508 -0.62 16.76 -26.98
CA GLU A 508 -1.43 15.78 -27.70
C GLU A 508 -1.03 14.33 -27.34
N ARG A 509 -0.03 14.13 -26.46
CA ARG A 509 0.48 12.81 -26.10
C ARG A 509 -0.57 12.00 -25.33
N PRO A 510 -0.69 10.69 -25.58
CA PRO A 510 -1.69 9.88 -24.88
C PRO A 510 -1.40 9.73 -23.39
N VAL A 511 -2.43 9.96 -22.58
CA VAL A 511 -2.44 9.70 -21.15
C VAL A 511 -3.63 8.83 -20.76
N PHE A 512 -3.50 8.22 -19.59
CA PHE A 512 -4.48 7.39 -18.92
C PHE A 512 -4.79 8.02 -17.56
N LEU A 513 -6.06 8.10 -17.20
CA LEU A 513 -6.52 8.57 -15.90
C LEU A 513 -7.48 7.56 -15.30
N LEU A 514 -7.05 6.88 -14.25
CA LEU A 514 -7.92 6.07 -13.40
C LEU A 514 -8.53 6.98 -12.34
N SER A 515 -9.85 7.07 -12.29
CA SER A 515 -10.60 7.81 -11.28
C SER A 515 -11.54 6.87 -10.52
N LEU A 516 -11.43 6.87 -9.20
CA LEU A 516 -12.40 6.25 -8.30
C LEU A 516 -13.14 7.36 -7.58
N ARG A 517 -14.44 7.46 -7.79
CA ARG A 517 -15.29 8.46 -7.18
C ARG A 517 -16.33 7.81 -6.28
N GLN A 518 -16.43 8.25 -5.04
CA GLN A 518 -17.51 7.84 -4.14
C GLN A 518 -18.21 9.06 -3.55
N ASP A 519 -19.45 9.26 -3.98
CA ASP A 519 -20.37 10.17 -3.30
C ASP A 519 -20.84 9.50 -2.00
N LEU A 520 -21.01 10.27 -0.92
CA LEU A 520 -21.34 9.73 0.42
C LEU A 520 -22.63 8.90 0.43
N GLU A 521 -23.62 9.34 -0.35
CA GLU A 521 -24.92 8.68 -0.51
C GLU A 521 -24.85 7.43 -1.41
N SER A 522 -23.78 7.27 -2.19
CA SER A 522 -23.57 6.09 -3.02
C SER A 522 -22.92 4.95 -2.22
N PRO A 523 -23.52 3.74 -2.20
CA PRO A 523 -22.95 2.61 -1.48
C PRO A 523 -21.68 2.05 -2.14
N LYS A 524 -21.46 2.32 -3.43
CA LYS A 524 -20.33 1.81 -4.20
C LYS A 524 -19.60 2.97 -4.91
N PRO A 525 -18.27 2.92 -5.05
CA PRO A 525 -17.56 3.89 -5.86
C PRO A 525 -17.80 3.63 -7.35
N ASP A 526 -17.84 4.69 -8.14
CA ASP A 526 -17.71 4.64 -9.59
C ASP A 526 -16.23 4.58 -9.93
N THR A 527 -15.84 3.61 -10.78
CA THR A 527 -14.48 3.53 -11.31
C THR A 527 -14.49 3.79 -12.79
N ILE A 528 -13.80 4.84 -13.19
CA ILE A 528 -13.75 5.29 -14.58
C ILE A 528 -12.28 5.38 -14.97
N VAL A 529 -11.96 4.74 -16.08
CA VAL A 529 -10.70 4.89 -16.79
C VAL A 529 -10.97 5.82 -17.97
N GLU A 530 -10.24 6.93 -18.05
CA GLU A 530 -10.29 7.86 -19.18
C GLU A 530 -8.98 7.80 -19.98
N PHE A 531 -9.07 7.98 -21.29
CA PHE A 531 -7.94 8.09 -22.21
C PHE A 531 -8.05 9.35 -23.05
N GLY A 532 -6.92 9.98 -23.36
CA GLY A 532 -6.89 11.19 -24.17
C GLY A 532 -5.64 12.03 -23.90
N ALA A 533 -5.73 13.32 -24.24
CA ALA A 533 -4.69 14.30 -23.93
C ALA A 533 -4.84 14.84 -22.50
N GLU A 534 -3.72 15.10 -21.82
CA GLU A 534 -3.73 15.67 -20.47
C GLU A 534 -4.37 17.07 -20.47
N GLY A 535 -5.47 17.20 -19.72
CA GLY A 535 -6.20 18.45 -19.55
C GLY A 535 -5.74 19.30 -18.36
N GLY A 536 -4.77 18.83 -17.58
CA GLY A 536 -4.30 19.46 -16.35
C GLY A 536 -5.27 19.25 -15.19
N ILE A 537 -5.44 20.28 -14.37
CA ILE A 537 -6.36 20.26 -13.22
C ILE A 537 -7.66 20.96 -13.57
N SER A 538 -8.79 20.32 -13.26
CA SER A 538 -10.13 20.83 -13.53
C SER A 538 -10.44 22.05 -12.66
N ALA A 539 -10.95 23.08 -13.32
CA ALA A 539 -11.52 24.27 -12.69
C ALA A 539 -13.05 24.24 -12.63
N GLN A 540 -13.68 23.13 -13.05
CA GLN A 540 -15.14 22.98 -12.98
C GLN A 540 -15.56 22.83 -11.52
N PRO A 541 -16.58 23.57 -11.02
CA PRO A 541 -16.97 23.50 -9.62
C PRO A 541 -17.20 22.08 -9.09
N SER A 542 -17.83 21.22 -9.89
CA SER A 542 -18.14 19.82 -9.51
C SER A 542 -16.95 18.86 -9.56
N ARG A 543 -15.79 19.31 -10.06
CA ARG A 543 -14.56 18.53 -10.24
C ARG A 543 -13.33 19.38 -9.90
N TYR A 544 -13.49 20.40 -9.06
CA TYR A 544 -12.42 21.37 -8.85
C TYR A 544 -11.24 20.70 -8.15
N GLY A 545 -10.03 20.86 -8.69
CA GLY A 545 -8.83 20.21 -8.14
C GLY A 545 -8.58 18.78 -8.63
N GLU A 546 -9.46 18.20 -9.43
CA GLU A 546 -9.25 16.87 -10.02
C GLU A 546 -8.35 16.93 -11.26
N PHE A 547 -7.50 15.92 -11.49
CA PHE A 547 -6.93 15.69 -12.81
C PHE A 547 -8.05 15.51 -13.84
N GLN A 548 -7.86 16.06 -15.04
CA GLN A 548 -8.80 15.91 -16.15
C GLN A 548 -8.06 15.49 -17.42
N ILE A 549 -8.74 14.67 -18.22
CA ILE A 549 -8.36 14.38 -19.59
C ILE A 549 -9.29 15.16 -20.53
N PHE A 550 -8.74 15.69 -21.61
CA PHE A 550 -9.56 16.32 -22.66
C PHE A 550 -10.27 15.24 -23.48
N THR A 551 -11.39 14.75 -22.96
CA THR A 551 -12.25 13.81 -23.68
C THR A 551 -13.20 14.55 -24.62
N SER A 552 -13.76 15.70 -24.23
CA SER A 552 -14.86 16.40 -24.92
C SER A 552 -14.49 17.21 -26.17
N MET A 553 -13.25 17.14 -26.66
CA MET A 553 -12.89 17.88 -27.86
C MET A 553 -13.62 17.32 -29.09
N VAL A 554 -14.33 18.20 -29.80
CA VAL A 554 -15.03 17.92 -31.07
C VAL A 554 -14.05 17.48 -32.18
N ASN A 555 -12.74 17.67 -31.97
CA ASN A 555 -11.72 17.33 -32.94
C ASN A 555 -11.27 15.86 -32.82
N CYS A 556 -11.95 15.00 -33.58
CA CYS A 556 -11.61 13.61 -33.80
C CYS A 556 -10.11 13.33 -34.05
N GLU A 557 -9.44 14.23 -34.79
CA GLU A 557 -8.04 14.05 -35.14
C GLU A 557 -7.12 14.14 -33.92
N LEU A 558 -7.53 14.85 -32.87
CA LEU A 558 -6.81 14.85 -31.60
C LEU A 558 -7.02 13.54 -30.85
N GLN A 559 -8.24 13.01 -30.81
CA GLN A 559 -8.54 11.75 -30.12
C GLN A 559 -7.77 10.58 -30.75
N LYS A 560 -7.71 10.51 -32.09
CA LYS A 560 -6.88 9.52 -32.81
C LYS A 560 -5.40 9.56 -32.42
N LYS A 561 -4.91 10.72 -31.98
CA LYS A 561 -3.52 10.90 -31.56
C LYS A 561 -3.32 10.71 -30.07
N SER A 562 -4.35 10.87 -29.25
CA SER A 562 -4.19 10.98 -27.80
C SER A 562 -4.84 9.84 -27.03
N ALA A 563 -5.41 8.83 -27.68
CA ALA A 563 -5.97 7.66 -27.03
C ALA A 563 -5.52 6.36 -27.72
N PRO A 564 -5.51 5.21 -27.00
CA PRO A 564 -5.25 3.91 -27.60
C PRO A 564 -6.27 3.58 -28.70
N LEU A 565 -5.80 2.95 -29.77
CA LEU A 565 -6.57 2.58 -30.94
C LEU A 565 -6.56 1.08 -31.16
N PHE A 566 -7.74 0.44 -31.19
CA PHE A 566 -7.86 -0.88 -31.80
C PHE A 566 -7.93 -0.74 -33.31
N VAL A 567 -6.98 -1.31 -34.02
CA VAL A 567 -6.89 -1.23 -35.49
C VAL A 567 -7.22 -2.60 -36.09
N GLY A 568 -8.05 -2.57 -37.12
CA GLY A 568 -8.54 -3.76 -37.78
C GLY A 568 -9.13 -3.50 -39.15
N THR A 569 -9.93 -4.45 -39.62
CA THR A 569 -10.66 -4.39 -40.89
C THR A 569 -12.13 -4.73 -40.68
N LEU A 570 -13.02 -4.12 -41.47
CA LEU A 570 -14.45 -4.42 -41.45
C LEU A 570 -14.75 -5.72 -42.22
N ALA A 571 -15.58 -6.58 -41.62
CA ALA A 571 -16.06 -7.82 -42.21
C ALA A 571 -17.20 -7.58 -43.23
N GLU A 572 -17.65 -8.64 -43.90
CA GLU A 572 -18.57 -8.54 -45.05
C GLU A 572 -19.99 -8.02 -44.71
N ALA A 573 -20.39 -8.03 -43.44
CA ALA A 573 -21.72 -7.64 -42.98
C ALA A 573 -21.66 -6.63 -41.82
N ALA A 574 -20.69 -5.71 -41.85
CA ALA A 574 -20.38 -4.84 -40.72
C ALA A 574 -21.56 -3.98 -40.24
N THR A 575 -22.31 -3.34 -41.13
CA THR A 575 -23.33 -2.34 -40.80
C THR A 575 -24.77 -2.86 -40.82
N GLY A 576 -24.97 -4.08 -41.33
CA GLY A 576 -26.30 -4.67 -41.58
C GLY A 576 -27.01 -4.06 -42.80
N ASN A 577 -26.36 -3.13 -43.51
CA ASN A 577 -26.86 -2.56 -44.75
C ASN A 577 -25.98 -3.02 -45.91
N ARG A 578 -26.54 -3.90 -46.75
CA ARG A 578 -25.84 -4.53 -47.88
C ARG A 578 -25.11 -3.55 -48.80
N ALA A 579 -25.66 -2.36 -49.07
CA ALA A 579 -25.02 -1.38 -49.95
C ALA A 579 -23.80 -0.72 -49.29
N VAL A 580 -23.89 -0.43 -48.00
CA VAL A 580 -22.81 0.14 -47.20
C VAL A 580 -21.73 -0.91 -46.92
N ASP A 581 -22.13 -2.15 -46.66
CA ASP A 581 -21.23 -3.27 -46.38
C ASP A 581 -20.33 -3.61 -47.57
N ILE A 582 -20.88 -3.58 -48.79
CA ILE A 582 -20.08 -3.78 -50.02
C ILE A 582 -18.99 -2.69 -50.16
N LEU A 583 -19.27 -1.45 -49.76
CA LEU A 583 -18.32 -0.33 -49.84
C LEU A 583 -17.25 -0.38 -48.74
N LEU A 584 -17.61 -0.90 -47.56
CA LEU A 584 -16.77 -0.92 -46.37
C LEU A 584 -16.00 -2.24 -46.16
N LYS A 585 -16.34 -3.32 -46.86
CA LYS A 585 -15.67 -4.62 -46.76
C LYS A 585 -14.15 -4.50 -46.93
N GLY A 586 -13.40 -5.02 -45.96
CA GLY A 586 -11.93 -5.02 -45.96
C GLY A 586 -11.30 -3.64 -45.78
N LYS A 587 -12.10 -2.58 -45.56
CA LYS A 587 -11.56 -1.25 -45.23
C LYS A 587 -11.02 -1.26 -43.81
N GLY A 588 -9.94 -0.49 -43.62
CA GLY A 588 -9.37 -0.25 -42.31
C GLY A 588 -10.38 0.46 -41.40
N VAL A 589 -10.49 -0.03 -40.18
CA VAL A 589 -11.26 0.58 -39.10
C VAL A 589 -10.35 0.75 -37.89
N SER A 590 -10.56 1.84 -37.16
CA SER A 590 -9.95 2.06 -35.86
C SER A 590 -11.00 2.44 -34.83
N PHE A 591 -10.86 1.90 -33.62
CA PHE A 591 -11.70 2.20 -32.47
C PHE A 591 -10.84 2.85 -31.41
N SER A 592 -11.11 4.11 -31.11
CA SER A 592 -10.43 4.85 -30.04
C SER A 592 -11.25 4.73 -28.77
N ILE A 593 -10.65 4.21 -27.71
CA ILE A 593 -11.31 4.11 -26.41
C ILE A 593 -11.19 5.46 -25.71
N ARG A 594 -12.31 6.08 -25.35
CA ARG A 594 -12.32 7.36 -24.62
C ARG A 594 -12.45 7.14 -23.13
N SER A 595 -13.35 6.25 -22.74
CA SER A 595 -13.50 5.86 -21.34
C SER A 595 -14.03 4.44 -21.17
N VAL A 596 -13.71 3.85 -20.03
CA VAL A 596 -14.20 2.54 -19.59
C VAL A 596 -14.64 2.66 -18.13
N GLN A 597 -15.89 2.31 -17.84
CA GLN A 597 -16.40 2.24 -16.48
C GLN A 597 -16.30 0.79 -15.97
N LEU A 598 -15.72 0.63 -14.79
CA LEU A 598 -15.42 -0.68 -14.19
C LEU A 598 -16.25 -0.91 -12.94
N GLU A 599 -16.72 -2.15 -12.77
CA GLU A 599 -17.19 -2.61 -11.48
C GLU A 599 -15.99 -3.07 -10.64
N LEU A 600 -15.68 -2.32 -9.57
CA LEU A 600 -14.53 -2.53 -8.69
C LEU A 600 -14.35 -3.94 -8.13
N LYS A 601 -15.45 -4.65 -7.87
CA LYS A 601 -15.41 -5.99 -7.27
C LYS A 601 -15.07 -7.09 -8.27
N THR A 602 -15.48 -6.89 -9.52
CA THR A 602 -15.40 -7.92 -10.56
C THR A 602 -14.36 -7.56 -11.63
N GLY A 603 -13.88 -6.32 -11.64
CA GLY A 603 -13.06 -5.77 -12.72
C GLY A 603 -13.80 -5.71 -14.06
N SER A 604 -15.11 -6.00 -14.07
CA SER A 604 -15.88 -6.10 -15.31
C SER A 604 -16.20 -4.73 -15.87
N VAL A 605 -16.27 -4.64 -17.20
CA VAL A 605 -16.63 -3.42 -17.91
C VAL A 605 -18.15 -3.25 -17.85
N SER A 606 -18.60 -2.23 -17.13
CA SER A 606 -20.02 -1.88 -17.01
C SER A 606 -20.48 -0.96 -18.15
N ALA A 607 -19.62 -0.04 -18.59
CA ALA A 607 -19.86 0.84 -19.72
C ALA A 607 -18.54 1.15 -20.45
N MET A 608 -18.63 1.46 -21.74
CA MET A 608 -17.49 1.87 -22.55
C MET A 608 -17.92 2.95 -23.54
N ASP A 609 -17.08 3.98 -23.69
CA ASP A 609 -17.23 4.99 -24.72
C ASP A 609 -16.12 4.82 -25.76
N ILE A 610 -16.53 4.46 -26.99
CA ILE A 610 -15.64 4.28 -28.14
C ILE A 610 -15.96 5.29 -29.24
N LEU A 611 -14.92 5.69 -29.95
CA LEU A 611 -15.00 6.50 -31.15
C LEU A 611 -14.57 5.65 -32.34
N VAL A 612 -15.42 5.58 -33.37
CA VAL A 612 -15.14 4.78 -34.56
C VAL A 612 -14.65 5.69 -35.69
N ALA A 613 -13.54 5.31 -36.31
CA ALA A 613 -13.04 5.94 -37.52
C ALA A 613 -12.82 4.89 -38.62
N THR A 614 -13.40 5.13 -39.79
CA THR A 614 -13.30 4.26 -40.98
C THR A 614 -12.93 5.12 -42.19
N TRP A 615 -12.39 4.54 -43.26
CA TRP A 615 -12.25 5.30 -44.49
C TRP A 615 -13.58 5.34 -45.26
N PRO A 616 -14.06 6.49 -45.77
CA PRO A 616 -13.47 7.85 -45.71
C PRO A 616 -13.94 8.69 -44.52
N ILE A 617 -14.78 8.13 -43.63
CA ILE A 617 -15.40 8.87 -42.54
C ILE A 617 -14.44 9.02 -41.35
N SER A 618 -13.85 10.21 -41.25
CA SER A 618 -12.85 10.50 -40.24
C SER A 618 -13.36 10.32 -38.81
N CYS A 619 -14.66 10.52 -38.53
CA CYS A 619 -15.23 10.25 -37.22
C CYS A 619 -16.73 10.02 -37.22
N LEU A 620 -17.15 8.99 -36.49
CA LEU A 620 -18.55 8.74 -36.17
C LEU A 620 -18.69 8.61 -34.66
N SER A 621 -19.46 9.50 -34.04
CA SER A 621 -19.90 9.33 -32.65
C SER A 621 -21.06 8.33 -32.59
N ASN A 622 -21.39 7.84 -31.39
CA ASN A 622 -22.53 6.95 -31.14
C ASN A 622 -23.87 7.46 -31.69
N GLY A 623 -24.00 8.76 -32.00
CA GLY A 623 -25.20 9.33 -32.63
C GLY A 623 -25.23 9.31 -34.17
N GLY A 624 -24.13 8.99 -34.86
CA GLY A 624 -24.01 9.11 -36.32
C GLY A 624 -23.88 7.78 -37.09
N VAL A 625 -23.39 6.72 -36.46
CA VAL A 625 -23.41 5.34 -36.99
C VAL A 625 -24.69 4.66 -36.53
N ASN A 626 -25.13 3.61 -37.25
CA ASN A 626 -26.17 2.71 -36.76
C ASN A 626 -25.84 2.39 -35.28
N GLN A 627 -26.63 2.92 -34.35
CA GLN A 627 -26.39 2.78 -32.91
C GLN A 627 -26.13 1.31 -32.55
N GLN A 628 -26.80 0.40 -33.27
CA GLN A 628 -26.59 -1.04 -33.23
C GLN A 628 -25.16 -1.50 -33.55
N PHE A 629 -24.46 -0.92 -34.53
CA PHE A 629 -23.07 -1.29 -34.84
C PHE A 629 -22.12 -0.87 -33.73
N ALA A 630 -22.27 0.35 -33.19
CA ALA A 630 -21.48 0.80 -32.06
C ALA A 630 -21.75 -0.05 -30.82
N GLU A 631 -23.03 -0.38 -30.56
CA GLU A 631 -23.44 -1.29 -29.48
C GLU A 631 -22.87 -2.71 -29.67
N ASN A 632 -22.95 -3.29 -30.86
CA ASN A 632 -22.44 -4.62 -31.14
C ASN A 632 -20.91 -4.71 -30.99
N VAL A 633 -20.18 -3.71 -31.49
CA VAL A 633 -18.73 -3.64 -31.30
C VAL A 633 -18.38 -3.43 -29.83
N ASN A 634 -19.10 -2.56 -29.13
CA ASN A 634 -18.94 -2.36 -27.69
C ASN A 634 -19.15 -3.66 -26.92
N GLU A 635 -20.21 -4.42 -27.21
CA GLU A 635 -20.47 -5.69 -26.54
C GLU A 635 -19.39 -6.72 -26.86
N VAL A 636 -18.88 -6.81 -28.09
CA VAL A 636 -17.78 -7.73 -28.41
C VAL A 636 -16.48 -7.34 -27.72
N LEU A 637 -16.13 -6.05 -27.68
CA LEU A 637 -14.97 -5.56 -26.95
C LEU A 637 -15.14 -5.81 -25.44
N LYS A 638 -16.33 -5.55 -24.88
CA LYS A 638 -16.67 -5.79 -23.49
C LYS A 638 -16.64 -7.27 -23.12
N GLU A 639 -17.20 -8.15 -23.95
CA GLU A 639 -17.11 -9.61 -23.80
C GLU A 639 -15.66 -10.08 -23.85
N LYS A 640 -14.88 -9.58 -24.81
CA LYS A 640 -13.46 -9.91 -24.91
C LYS A 640 -12.70 -9.46 -23.66
N PHE A 641 -12.87 -8.22 -23.19
CA PHE A 641 -12.23 -7.74 -21.96
C PHE A 641 -12.71 -8.52 -20.74
N SER A 642 -13.99 -8.89 -20.68
CA SER A 642 -14.54 -9.67 -19.56
C SER A 642 -14.09 -11.14 -19.60
N ALA A 643 -13.85 -11.72 -20.78
CA ALA A 643 -13.36 -13.09 -20.94
C ALA A 643 -11.85 -13.17 -20.68
N GLU A 644 -11.09 -12.19 -21.17
CA GLU A 644 -9.67 -12.05 -20.90
C GLU A 644 -9.40 -11.60 -19.45
N ASN A 645 -10.37 -11.10 -18.69
CA ASN A 645 -10.22 -10.89 -17.24
C ASN A 645 -9.86 -12.17 -16.45
N LYS A 646 -9.93 -13.37 -17.07
CA LYS A 646 -9.37 -14.59 -16.49
C LYS A 646 -7.88 -14.82 -16.77
N ASP A 647 -7.31 -14.23 -17.82
CA ASP A 647 -5.93 -14.54 -18.26
C ASP A 647 -5.05 -13.34 -18.69
N SER A 648 -5.58 -12.14 -19.04
CA SER A 648 -4.92 -10.80 -19.17
C SER A 648 -5.67 -9.79 -20.08
N GLY A 649 -6.87 -9.32 -19.71
CA GLY A 649 -7.66 -8.34 -20.51
C GLY A 649 -7.01 -6.97 -20.69
N LEU A 650 -7.46 -6.11 -21.63
CA LEU A 650 -6.83 -4.80 -21.91
C LEU A 650 -6.50 -3.94 -20.69
N ILE A 651 -7.38 -3.88 -19.69
CA ILE A 651 -7.09 -3.12 -18.46
C ILE A 651 -6.03 -3.84 -17.65
N GLN A 652 -6.08 -5.17 -17.52
CA GLN A 652 -4.99 -5.95 -16.95
C GLN A 652 -3.71 -5.77 -17.76
N LEU A 653 -3.72 -5.78 -19.08
CA LEU A 653 -2.59 -5.53 -19.97
C LEU A 653 -2.02 -4.12 -19.76
N LEU A 654 -2.87 -3.11 -19.70
CA LEU A 654 -2.46 -1.73 -19.45
C LEU A 654 -1.92 -1.60 -18.03
N MET A 655 -2.61 -2.11 -17.01
CA MET A 655 -2.23 -2.10 -15.59
C MET A 655 -0.97 -2.92 -15.32
N ASP A 656 -0.83 -4.11 -15.89
CA ASP A 656 0.38 -4.94 -15.87
C ASP A 656 1.58 -4.16 -16.36
N LYS A 657 1.35 -3.26 -17.32
CA LYS A 657 2.32 -2.36 -17.92
C LYS A 657 2.45 -0.99 -17.23
N ILE A 658 1.46 -0.52 -16.45
CA ILE A 658 1.60 0.64 -15.53
C ILE A 658 2.53 0.28 -14.38
N LEU A 659 2.34 -0.93 -13.87
CA LEU A 659 2.91 -1.44 -12.65
C LEU A 659 4.19 -2.28 -12.94
N GLN A 660 4.81 -2.11 -14.11
CA GLN A 660 6.12 -2.67 -14.53
C GLN A 660 7.06 -1.48 -14.70
#